data_AF-A0A2D2BZM5-F1
#
_entry.id   AF-A0A2D2BZM5-F1
#
_cell.length_a   1.000
_cell.length_b   1.000
_cell.length_c   1.000
_cell.angle_alpha   90.00
_cell.angle_beta   90.00
_cell.angle_gamma   90.00
#
_symmetry.space_group_name_H-M   'P 1'
#
loop_
_entity.id
_entity.type
_entity.pdbx_description
1 polymer ?
#
loop_
_entity_poly.entity_id
_entity_poly.type
_entity_poly.pdbx_seq_one_letter_code
_entity_poly.pdbx_strand_id
1 'polypeptide(L)'
;MANPERRRGRAVAAASLIALAAAGGLSYLAAREAADFIETRSAADVAQAMAGGGFDWARVSTDGLIVRLTGTAPDEVQRFRAKSRAEAVVQPGRVVDDIEVAARAALEPPDFGIELLRNDDGVSVLGLLPRAQDRAALVAGLRRATGGKPVSDLVETADYPVPPGWDDALAFGLRATQLAPRAKVSVAPGRVVVRAVTDSAGARADLEAALNRARPQGVALDLDVTAPRPVIAPFTLRFVKDMAGARFDACAADSETARDAILTAGTRAGIAGTPRCTLGLGAPSPDWAQAAVAGIQAVDALGAGAVTLSDADVALFAPASVPAAEFDRAAGRLQAALPEGFALTAEHEKAALPQGPAEFLATVNAGTVSLRGRVADARMREAVESLARARFGDVDSALRLDDDLPEGWTLRAIAALEAMGGLDRGRATVSPDLIRITGVAGSQTASDNAAARLAERLGAGARYELAIRYDRRLDPVLGLPSGVECVDGLNAAMRESEIGFEPSRSVIAGDPSPTLDRIAAIMADCAEYRIELGGHTDAQGSEELNAELSRARAQAVFEAMRAHGVDVSNMTVRGYGESRPVADNDTEAGREANRRIEFTLLADEPVVREPPAPARTVAGVTDAPEVVRARAEQAALAAATGALAPALRPDPAPALPPAIAAASEPALAAVQGAISLQVIDALTVPAIEAAFPDNGEAHGEGAAE
;
A
#
# COMPACT_ATOMS: atom_id res chain seq x y z
N MET A 1 -169.42 -2.23 56.23
CA MET A 1 -168.76 -3.54 56.25
C MET A 1 -167.53 -3.48 55.32
N ALA A 2 -166.33 -3.42 55.89
CA ALA A 2 -165.06 -3.53 55.16
C ALA A 2 -164.02 -4.17 56.11
N ASN A 3 -163.41 -5.26 55.66
CA ASN A 3 -162.70 -6.28 56.45
C ASN A 3 -161.28 -5.81 56.85
N PRO A 4 -160.93 -5.67 58.15
CA PRO A 4 -159.66 -5.13 58.62
C PRO A 4 -158.44 -6.06 58.44
N GLU A 5 -158.60 -7.31 58.00
CA GLU A 5 -157.49 -8.27 57.91
C GLU A 5 -156.52 -8.05 56.73
N ARG A 6 -156.93 -7.34 55.66
CA ARG A 6 -156.06 -7.13 54.48
C ARG A 6 -154.93 -6.11 54.64
N ARG A 7 -154.96 -5.26 55.69
CA ARG A 7 -153.91 -4.24 55.92
C ARG A 7 -152.67 -4.81 56.61
N ARG A 8 -152.79 -5.87 57.42
CA ARG A 8 -151.63 -6.49 58.11
C ARG A 8 -150.69 -7.23 57.15
N GLY A 9 -151.21 -7.93 56.13
CA GLY A 9 -150.38 -8.68 55.17
C GLY A 9 -149.47 -7.80 54.29
N ARG A 10 -149.91 -6.61 53.88
CA ARG A 10 -149.09 -5.67 53.10
C ARG A 10 -147.98 -5.00 53.91
N ALA A 11 -148.23 -4.72 55.19
CA ALA A 11 -147.23 -4.15 56.09
C ALA A 11 -146.09 -5.14 56.37
N VAL A 12 -146.40 -6.42 56.53
CA VAL A 12 -145.40 -7.48 56.72
C VAL A 12 -144.55 -7.68 55.46
N ALA A 13 -145.16 -7.72 54.26
CA ALA A 13 -144.43 -7.85 53.00
C ALA A 13 -143.48 -6.67 52.71
N ALA A 14 -143.91 -5.43 53.00
CA ALA A 14 -143.06 -4.24 52.86
C ALA A 14 -141.89 -4.25 53.86
N ALA A 15 -142.12 -4.66 55.10
CA ALA A 15 -141.06 -4.81 56.10
C ALA A 15 -140.04 -5.88 55.71
N SER A 16 -140.47 -7.02 55.16
CA SER A 16 -139.57 -8.06 54.65
C SER A 16 -138.72 -7.59 53.47
N LEU A 17 -139.28 -6.81 52.53
CA LEU A 17 -138.53 -6.24 51.41
C LEU A 17 -137.49 -5.22 51.88
N ILE A 18 -137.83 -4.35 52.84
CA ILE A 18 -136.89 -3.41 53.44
C ILE A 18 -135.77 -4.15 54.17
N ALA A 19 -136.08 -5.20 54.92
CA ALA A 19 -135.08 -6.02 55.60
C ALA A 19 -134.15 -6.74 54.62
N LEU A 20 -134.67 -7.28 53.52
CA LEU A 20 -133.87 -7.91 52.46
C LEU A 20 -132.99 -6.90 51.70
N ALA A 21 -133.51 -5.72 51.39
CA ALA A 21 -132.74 -4.65 50.76
C ALA A 21 -131.65 -4.11 51.70
N ALA A 22 -131.95 -3.94 52.98
CA ALA A 22 -130.98 -3.55 54.00
C ALA A 22 -129.90 -4.62 54.19
N ALA A 23 -130.28 -5.90 54.25
CA ALA A 23 -129.33 -7.01 54.32
C ALA A 23 -128.46 -7.09 53.07
N GLY A 24 -129.04 -6.97 51.87
CA GLY A 24 -128.30 -6.95 50.60
C GLY A 24 -127.35 -5.75 50.50
N GLY A 25 -127.79 -4.56 50.93
CA GLY A 25 -126.96 -3.36 51.00
C GLY A 25 -125.80 -3.50 51.98
N LEU A 26 -126.05 -4.04 53.17
CA LEU A 26 -125.01 -4.33 54.17
C LEU A 26 -124.03 -5.39 53.68
N SER A 27 -124.50 -6.45 53.00
CA SER A 27 -123.62 -7.46 52.42
C SER A 27 -122.75 -6.90 51.29
N TYR A 28 -123.30 -6.02 50.44
CA TYR A 28 -122.52 -5.35 49.40
C TYR A 28 -121.46 -4.41 49.99
N LEU A 29 -121.82 -3.62 51.00
CA LEU A 29 -120.87 -2.74 51.69
C LEU A 29 -119.79 -3.56 52.40
N ALA A 30 -120.16 -4.64 53.11
CA ALA A 30 -119.18 -5.52 53.75
C ALA A 30 -118.25 -6.20 52.73
N ALA A 31 -118.76 -6.63 51.58
CA ALA A 31 -117.95 -7.22 50.53
C ALA A 31 -116.99 -6.19 49.90
N ARG A 32 -117.46 -4.95 49.70
CA ARG A 32 -116.64 -3.85 49.18
C ARG A 32 -115.53 -3.47 50.16
N GLU A 33 -115.85 -3.26 51.43
CA GLU A 33 -114.87 -2.98 52.48
C GLU A 33 -113.86 -4.12 52.64
N ALA A 34 -114.31 -5.38 52.52
CA ALA A 34 -113.40 -6.53 52.56
C ALA A 34 -112.47 -6.57 51.33
N ALA A 35 -112.96 -6.24 50.13
CA ALA A 35 -112.14 -6.16 48.92
C ALA A 35 -111.12 -5.03 49.02
N ASP A 36 -111.56 -3.82 49.38
CA ASP A 36 -110.71 -2.64 49.55
C ASP A 36 -109.64 -2.90 50.63
N PHE A 37 -110.00 -3.59 51.72
CA PHE A 37 -109.06 -4.01 52.77
C PHE A 37 -108.00 -4.99 52.25
N ILE A 38 -108.40 -6.03 51.49
CA ILE A 38 -107.48 -7.02 50.93
C ILE A 38 -106.55 -6.40 49.89
N GLU A 39 -107.06 -5.53 49.03
CA GLU A 39 -106.29 -4.81 48.02
C GLU A 39 -105.24 -3.91 48.67
N THR A 40 -105.68 -3.04 49.58
CA THR A 40 -104.79 -2.09 50.27
C THR A 40 -103.72 -2.83 51.08
N ARG A 41 -104.09 -3.93 51.75
CA ARG A 41 -103.16 -4.75 52.52
C ARG A 41 -102.16 -5.47 51.61
N SER A 42 -102.62 -6.09 50.51
CA SER A 42 -101.76 -6.80 49.56
C SER A 42 -100.79 -5.84 48.87
N ALA A 43 -101.26 -4.65 48.46
CA ALA A 43 -100.43 -3.62 47.87
C ALA A 43 -99.34 -3.13 48.84
N ALA A 44 -99.71 -2.86 50.09
CA ALA A 44 -98.77 -2.40 51.12
C ALA A 44 -97.71 -3.46 51.45
N ASP A 45 -98.12 -4.72 51.65
CA ASP A 45 -97.21 -5.81 52.01
C ASP A 45 -96.22 -6.11 50.85
N VAL A 46 -96.68 -6.11 49.58
CA VAL A 46 -95.81 -6.31 48.42
C VAL A 46 -94.92 -5.08 48.16
N ALA A 47 -95.43 -3.86 48.29
CA ALA A 47 -94.62 -2.65 48.15
C ALA A 47 -93.50 -2.59 49.20
N GLN A 48 -93.80 -2.96 50.45
CA GLN A 48 -92.78 -3.08 51.50
C GLN A 48 -91.75 -4.16 51.15
N ALA A 49 -92.15 -5.28 50.56
CA ALA A 49 -91.22 -6.32 50.12
C ALA A 49 -90.36 -5.90 48.92
N MET A 50 -90.87 -5.06 48.01
CA MET A 50 -90.09 -4.47 46.92
C MET A 50 -89.05 -3.50 47.45
N ALA A 51 -89.45 -2.56 48.32
CA ALA A 51 -88.54 -1.60 48.95
C ALA A 51 -87.47 -2.31 49.80
N GLY A 52 -87.86 -3.30 50.61
CA GLY A 52 -86.91 -4.09 51.40
C GLY A 52 -85.98 -4.98 50.57
N GLY A 53 -86.32 -5.23 49.31
CA GLY A 53 -85.49 -5.97 48.34
C GLY A 53 -84.60 -5.07 47.48
N GLY A 54 -84.67 -3.74 47.64
CA GLY A 54 -83.95 -2.78 46.78
C GLY A 54 -84.51 -2.67 45.37
N PHE A 55 -85.77 -3.03 45.15
CA PHE A 55 -86.45 -2.95 43.86
C PHE A 55 -87.21 -1.63 43.72
N ASP A 56 -86.54 -0.50 43.98
CA ASP A 56 -87.17 0.84 44.02
C ASP A 56 -87.71 1.30 42.64
N TRP A 57 -87.23 0.67 41.57
CA TRP A 57 -87.70 0.86 40.21
C TRP A 57 -89.02 0.12 39.92
N ALA A 58 -89.44 -0.83 40.78
CA ALA A 58 -90.66 -1.60 40.62
C ALA A 58 -91.85 -0.96 41.35
N ARG A 59 -92.91 -0.63 40.59
CA ARG A 59 -94.18 -0.11 41.10
C ARG A 59 -95.21 -1.23 41.23
N VAL A 60 -95.92 -1.23 42.36
CA VAL A 60 -96.93 -2.23 42.72
C VAL A 60 -98.33 -1.62 42.65
N SER A 61 -99.25 -2.27 41.95
CA SER A 61 -100.68 -1.92 41.94
C SER A 61 -101.53 -3.18 42.09
N THR A 62 -102.71 -3.06 42.69
CA THR A 62 -103.63 -4.18 42.92
C THR A 62 -104.99 -3.95 42.28
N ASP A 63 -105.64 -5.03 41.83
CA ASP A 63 -107.04 -5.06 41.37
C ASP A 63 -107.67 -6.36 41.88
N GLY A 64 -108.55 -6.26 42.89
CA GLY A 64 -109.08 -7.38 43.65
C GLY A 64 -107.98 -8.22 44.30
N LEU A 65 -107.81 -9.45 43.82
CA LEU A 65 -106.76 -10.33 44.28
C LEU A 65 -105.46 -10.21 43.46
N ILE A 66 -105.46 -9.56 42.31
CA ILE A 66 -104.30 -9.54 41.41
C ILE A 66 -103.35 -8.41 41.80
N VAL A 67 -102.05 -8.71 41.86
CA VAL A 67 -100.96 -7.75 42.06
C VAL A 67 -100.19 -7.60 40.74
N ARG A 68 -100.06 -6.39 40.24
CA ARG A 68 -99.31 -6.06 39.02
C ARG A 68 -98.04 -5.32 39.36
N LEU A 69 -96.91 -5.79 38.83
CA LEU A 69 -95.60 -5.16 38.93
C LEU A 69 -95.27 -4.47 37.61
N THR A 70 -94.91 -3.19 37.67
CA THR A 70 -94.51 -2.37 36.51
C THR A 70 -93.20 -1.64 36.81
N GLY A 71 -92.45 -1.24 35.79
CA GLY A 71 -91.19 -0.52 35.96
C GLY A 71 -90.13 -0.96 34.96
N THR A 72 -88.92 -0.39 35.05
CA THR A 72 -87.80 -0.75 34.18
C THR A 72 -86.66 -1.32 35.01
N ALA A 73 -86.41 -2.63 34.88
CA ALA A 73 -85.32 -3.32 35.54
C ALA A 73 -83.96 -3.02 34.87
N PRO A 74 -82.88 -2.88 35.66
CA PRO A 74 -81.53 -2.70 35.12
C PRO A 74 -81.05 -3.89 34.26
N ASP A 75 -81.49 -5.10 34.59
CA ASP A 75 -81.20 -6.34 33.87
C ASP A 75 -82.29 -7.39 34.12
N GLU A 76 -82.24 -8.48 33.34
CA GLU A 76 -83.22 -9.59 33.42
C GLU A 76 -83.20 -10.29 34.79
N VAL A 77 -82.06 -10.30 35.49
CA VAL A 77 -81.91 -10.97 36.79
C VAL A 77 -82.67 -10.19 37.87
N GLN A 78 -82.58 -8.87 37.85
CA GLN A 78 -83.30 -7.99 38.77
C GLN A 78 -84.81 -8.05 38.54
N ARG A 79 -85.26 -8.08 37.28
CA ARG A 79 -86.67 -8.28 36.90
C ARG A 79 -87.23 -9.56 37.54
N PHE A 80 -86.54 -10.68 37.33
CA PHE A 80 -86.98 -11.98 37.85
C PHE A 80 -86.99 -12.01 39.39
N ARG A 81 -85.97 -11.44 40.04
CA ARG A 81 -85.90 -11.39 41.52
C ARG A 81 -87.03 -10.54 42.12
N ALA A 82 -87.38 -9.41 41.52
CA ALA A 82 -88.50 -8.59 41.96
C ALA A 82 -89.82 -9.36 41.89
N LYS A 83 -90.08 -10.05 40.76
CA LYS A 83 -91.26 -10.89 40.61
C LYS A 83 -91.33 -12.00 41.66
N SER A 84 -90.27 -12.80 41.80
CA SER A 84 -90.24 -13.90 42.78
C SER A 84 -90.42 -13.40 44.22
N ARG A 85 -89.95 -12.18 44.53
CA ARG A 85 -90.14 -11.57 45.85
C ARG A 85 -91.60 -11.20 46.09
N ALA A 86 -92.32 -10.71 45.08
CA ALA A 86 -93.74 -10.43 45.20
C ALA A 86 -94.56 -11.73 45.37
N GLU A 87 -94.20 -12.78 44.63
CA GLU A 87 -94.82 -14.13 44.72
C GLU A 87 -94.57 -14.85 46.05
N ALA A 88 -93.59 -14.37 46.85
CA ALA A 88 -93.38 -14.87 48.21
C ALA A 88 -94.33 -14.23 49.25
N VAL A 89 -94.86 -13.04 48.94
CA VAL A 89 -95.79 -12.30 49.82
C VAL A 89 -97.24 -12.63 49.49
N VAL A 90 -97.56 -12.74 48.20
CA VAL A 90 -98.88 -13.15 47.70
C VAL A 90 -98.74 -14.40 46.84
N GLN A 91 -99.78 -15.24 46.76
CA GLN A 91 -99.71 -16.49 45.99
C GLN A 91 -99.26 -16.25 44.53
N PRO A 92 -98.37 -17.09 43.96
CA PRO A 92 -97.76 -16.83 42.65
C PRO A 92 -98.75 -16.58 41.50
N GLY A 93 -99.89 -17.28 41.49
CA GLY A 93 -100.93 -17.10 40.47
C GLY A 93 -101.66 -15.75 40.50
N ARG A 94 -101.33 -14.88 41.47
CA ARG A 94 -101.89 -13.54 41.64
C ARG A 94 -100.96 -12.44 41.14
N VAL A 95 -99.71 -12.74 40.78
CA VAL A 95 -98.72 -11.73 40.36
C VAL A 95 -98.65 -11.64 38.84
N VAL A 96 -98.86 -10.44 38.30
CA VAL A 96 -98.68 -10.10 36.88
C VAL A 96 -97.41 -9.27 36.74
N ASP A 97 -96.51 -9.72 35.86
CA ASP A 97 -95.20 -9.09 35.62
C ASP A 97 -95.22 -8.32 34.29
N ASP A 98 -95.29 -6.99 34.40
CA ASP A 98 -95.17 -6.03 33.29
C ASP A 98 -93.93 -5.15 33.45
N ILE A 99 -92.85 -5.73 33.99
CA ILE A 99 -91.56 -5.02 34.12
C ILE A 99 -90.83 -5.08 32.77
N GLU A 100 -90.31 -3.95 32.29
CA GLU A 100 -89.44 -3.83 31.11
C GLU A 100 -87.95 -3.91 31.52
N VAL A 101 -87.02 -4.20 30.60
CA VAL A 101 -85.56 -4.26 30.87
C VAL A 101 -84.81 -3.21 30.06
N ALA A 102 -83.88 -2.48 30.69
CA ALA A 102 -83.10 -1.44 30.04
C ALA A 102 -82.17 -1.97 28.93
N ALA A 103 -82.13 -1.30 27.77
CA ALA A 103 -81.24 -1.64 26.66
C ALA A 103 -79.78 -1.24 26.93
N ARG A 104 -78.81 -2.11 26.59
CA ARG A 104 -77.37 -1.81 26.72
C ARG A 104 -76.89 -0.85 25.63
N ALA A 105 -76.03 0.10 25.99
CA ALA A 105 -75.38 1.03 25.05
C ALA A 105 -74.46 0.29 24.06
N ALA A 106 -74.39 0.79 22.82
CA ALA A 106 -73.52 0.25 21.78
C ALA A 106 -72.04 0.52 22.09
N LEU A 107 -71.17 -0.44 21.78
CA LEU A 107 -69.71 -0.35 21.95
C LEU A 107 -69.14 0.64 20.93
N GLU A 108 -68.27 1.55 21.39
CA GLU A 108 -67.52 2.45 20.51
C GLU A 108 -66.49 1.65 19.67
N PRO A 109 -66.28 1.99 18.39
CA PRO A 109 -65.27 1.34 17.55
C PRO A 109 -63.85 1.56 18.12
N PRO A 110 -62.96 0.57 17.98
CA PRO A 110 -61.56 0.71 18.37
C PRO A 110 -60.83 1.69 17.42
N ASP A 111 -59.76 2.31 17.92
CA ASP A 111 -58.89 3.17 17.12
C ASP A 111 -58.12 2.32 16.08
N PHE A 112 -58.52 2.43 14.81
CA PHE A 112 -57.80 1.80 13.71
C PHE A 112 -56.50 2.55 13.41
N GLY A 113 -55.41 1.82 13.24
CA GLY A 113 -54.11 2.39 12.95
C GLY A 113 -53.05 1.32 12.74
N ILE A 114 -52.11 1.59 11.83
CA ILE A 114 -50.97 0.70 11.58
C ILE A 114 -49.66 1.48 11.64
N GLU A 115 -48.59 0.81 12.03
CA GLU A 115 -47.22 1.30 11.96
C GLU A 115 -46.41 0.43 11.01
N LEU A 116 -45.67 1.08 10.12
CA LEU A 116 -44.77 0.48 9.15
C LEU A 116 -43.34 0.87 9.55
N LEU A 117 -42.57 -0.10 10.01
CA LEU A 117 -41.17 0.08 10.41
C LEU A 117 -40.28 -0.44 9.28
N ARG A 118 -39.59 0.45 8.57
CA ARG A 118 -38.68 0.10 7.47
C ARG A 118 -37.24 0.39 7.85
N ASN A 119 -36.36 -0.58 7.59
CA ASN A 119 -34.92 -0.45 7.68
C ASN A 119 -34.25 -1.08 6.43
N ASP A 120 -32.93 -1.24 6.48
CA ASP A 120 -32.16 -1.80 5.37
C ASP A 120 -32.40 -3.30 5.16
N ASP A 121 -32.91 -4.03 6.16
CA ASP A 121 -33.11 -5.47 6.11
C ASP A 121 -34.55 -5.87 5.72
N GLY A 122 -35.55 -5.02 5.97
CA GLY A 122 -36.93 -5.38 5.73
C GLY A 122 -37.96 -4.34 6.20
N VAL A 123 -39.22 -4.77 6.24
CA VAL A 123 -40.32 -3.98 6.79
C VAL A 123 -41.12 -4.80 7.80
N SER A 124 -41.43 -4.21 8.93
CA SER A 124 -42.39 -4.76 9.90
C SER A 124 -43.66 -3.92 9.87
N VAL A 125 -44.83 -4.57 9.79
CA VAL A 125 -46.14 -3.92 9.89
C VAL A 125 -46.87 -4.44 11.13
N LEU A 126 -47.41 -3.52 11.93
CA LEU A 126 -48.11 -3.83 13.18
C LEU A 126 -49.30 -2.88 13.38
N GLY A 127 -50.32 -3.32 14.11
CA GLY A 127 -51.50 -2.51 14.43
C GLY A 127 -52.82 -3.20 14.11
N LEU A 128 -53.88 -2.40 13.98
CA LEU A 128 -55.25 -2.87 13.81
C LEU A 128 -55.83 -2.41 12.46
N LEU A 129 -56.30 -3.36 11.66
CA LEU A 129 -56.98 -3.14 10.38
C LEU A 129 -58.50 -3.39 10.49
N PRO A 130 -59.33 -2.64 9.76
CA PRO A 130 -60.72 -3.03 9.53
C PRO A 130 -60.80 -4.35 8.76
N ARG A 131 -61.69 -5.28 9.13
CA ARG A 131 -61.85 -6.59 8.46
C ARG A 131 -62.16 -6.48 6.97
N ALA A 132 -62.79 -5.39 6.52
CA ALA A 132 -63.04 -5.13 5.11
C ALA A 132 -61.75 -4.95 4.27
N GLN A 133 -60.60 -4.74 4.91
CA GLN A 133 -59.30 -4.60 4.26
C GLN A 133 -58.61 -5.94 4.05
N ASP A 134 -58.02 -6.12 2.87
CA ASP A 134 -57.26 -7.33 2.53
C ASP A 134 -55.83 -7.25 3.10
N ARG A 135 -55.62 -7.99 4.21
CA ARG A 135 -54.30 -8.16 4.85
C ARG A 135 -53.26 -8.75 3.90
N ALA A 136 -53.63 -9.70 3.04
CA ALA A 136 -52.69 -10.32 2.10
C ALA A 136 -52.28 -9.32 1.00
N ALA A 137 -53.22 -8.51 0.52
CA ALA A 137 -52.92 -7.42 -0.42
C ALA A 137 -52.00 -6.36 0.19
N LEU A 138 -52.17 -6.02 1.47
CA LEU A 138 -51.28 -5.11 2.19
C LEU A 138 -49.84 -5.64 2.24
N VAL A 139 -49.64 -6.88 2.68
CA VAL A 139 -48.31 -7.50 2.76
C VAL A 139 -47.66 -7.62 1.38
N ALA A 140 -48.42 -7.99 0.35
CA ALA A 140 -47.94 -8.03 -1.03
C ALA A 140 -47.60 -6.62 -1.58
N GLY A 141 -48.36 -5.60 -1.19
CA GLY A 141 -48.08 -4.19 -1.47
C GLY A 141 -46.75 -3.74 -0.85
N LEU A 142 -46.52 -4.06 0.42
CA LEU A 142 -45.27 -3.76 1.12
C LEU A 142 -44.06 -4.43 0.48
N ARG A 143 -44.16 -5.73 0.13
CA ARG A 143 -43.08 -6.45 -0.58
C ARG A 143 -42.72 -5.78 -1.91
N ARG A 144 -43.72 -5.32 -2.67
CA ARG A 144 -43.49 -4.60 -3.94
C ARG A 144 -42.87 -3.22 -3.69
N ALA A 145 -43.37 -2.48 -2.70
CA ALA A 145 -42.89 -1.15 -2.35
C ALA A 145 -41.43 -1.15 -1.87
N THR A 146 -40.92 -2.26 -1.35
CA THR A 146 -39.58 -2.38 -0.75
C THR A 146 -38.58 -3.12 -1.63
N GLY A 147 -38.95 -3.47 -2.88
CA GLY A 147 -38.07 -4.20 -3.79
C GLY A 147 -37.88 -5.67 -3.42
N GLY A 148 -38.88 -6.30 -2.81
CA GLY A 148 -38.88 -7.72 -2.47
C GLY A 148 -38.28 -8.07 -1.10
N LYS A 149 -37.96 -7.07 -0.25
CA LYS A 149 -37.41 -7.32 1.08
C LYS A 149 -38.42 -8.07 1.98
N PRO A 150 -37.93 -8.87 2.96
CA PRO A 150 -38.79 -9.55 3.93
C PRO A 150 -39.77 -8.61 4.62
N VAL A 151 -41.02 -9.08 4.78
CA VAL A 151 -42.08 -8.35 5.49
C VAL A 151 -42.51 -9.17 6.70
N SER A 152 -42.33 -8.61 7.90
CA SER A 152 -42.85 -9.14 9.17
C SER A 152 -44.25 -8.60 9.40
N ASP A 153 -45.23 -9.48 9.52
CA ASP A 153 -46.64 -9.13 9.65
C ASP A 153 -47.16 -9.44 11.06
N LEU A 154 -47.37 -8.38 11.84
CA LEU A 154 -47.88 -8.39 13.21
C LEU A 154 -49.22 -7.64 13.31
N VAL A 155 -50.05 -7.74 12.27
CA VAL A 155 -51.31 -7.00 12.17
C VAL A 155 -52.50 -7.83 12.62
N GLU A 156 -53.40 -7.19 13.36
CA GLU A 156 -54.68 -7.74 13.79
C GLU A 156 -55.84 -7.11 13.00
N THR A 157 -56.99 -7.79 12.96
CA THR A 157 -58.19 -7.30 12.26
C THR A 157 -59.39 -7.23 13.18
N ALA A 158 -60.15 -6.13 13.15
CA ALA A 158 -61.40 -5.97 13.89
C ALA A 158 -62.61 -5.73 12.96
N ASP A 159 -63.78 -6.21 13.37
CA ASP A 159 -65.02 -6.18 12.59
C ASP A 159 -65.85 -4.92 12.88
N TYR A 160 -65.38 -3.78 12.39
CA TYR A 160 -66.07 -2.50 12.46
C TYR A 160 -66.04 -1.80 11.09
N PRO A 161 -66.94 -0.84 10.82
CA PRO A 161 -66.93 -0.05 9.58
C PRO A 161 -65.59 0.66 9.36
N VAL A 162 -65.17 0.76 8.10
CA VAL A 162 -63.94 1.48 7.71
C VAL A 162 -64.11 2.98 8.01
N PRO A 163 -63.23 3.59 8.81
CA PRO A 163 -63.29 5.03 9.07
C PRO A 163 -63.06 5.87 7.80
N PRO A 164 -63.67 7.06 7.68
CA PRO A 164 -63.41 7.98 6.57
C PRO A 164 -61.92 8.34 6.43
N GLY A 165 -61.42 8.42 5.19
CA GLY A 165 -60.03 8.78 4.89
C GLY A 165 -59.00 7.69 5.19
N TRP A 166 -59.42 6.48 5.54
CA TRP A 166 -58.52 5.34 5.80
C TRP A 166 -57.78 4.87 4.53
N ASP A 167 -58.49 4.67 3.43
CA ASP A 167 -57.91 4.11 2.19
C ASP A 167 -56.84 5.04 1.59
N ASP A 168 -57.10 6.34 1.56
CA ASP A 168 -56.15 7.34 1.08
C ASP A 168 -54.91 7.42 1.99
N ALA A 169 -55.10 7.35 3.31
CA ALA A 169 -54.01 7.34 4.27
C ALA A 169 -53.16 6.06 4.15
N LEU A 170 -53.80 4.90 3.93
CA LEU A 170 -53.11 3.62 3.74
C LEU A 170 -52.29 3.60 2.44
N ALA A 171 -52.87 4.03 1.33
CA ALA A 171 -52.18 4.13 0.04
C ALA A 171 -50.99 5.09 0.12
N PHE A 172 -51.17 6.25 0.75
CA PHE A 172 -50.09 7.21 0.97
C PHE A 172 -49.02 6.68 1.92
N GLY A 173 -49.41 5.99 3.00
CA GLY A 173 -48.49 5.34 3.93
C GLY A 173 -47.58 4.32 3.24
N LEU A 174 -48.13 3.48 2.37
CA LEU A 174 -47.36 2.52 1.55
C LEU A 174 -46.37 3.23 0.61
N ARG A 175 -46.79 4.33 -0.01
CA ARG A 175 -45.91 5.15 -0.85
C ARG A 175 -44.81 5.85 -0.05
N ALA A 176 -45.13 6.35 1.15
CA ALA A 176 -44.16 6.93 2.05
C ALA A 176 -43.11 5.90 2.48
N THR A 177 -43.54 4.67 2.80
CA THR A 177 -42.65 3.55 3.07
C THR A 177 -41.75 3.24 1.87
N GLN A 178 -42.23 3.33 0.63
CA GLN A 178 -41.40 3.15 -0.57
C GLN A 178 -40.29 4.21 -0.68
N LEU A 179 -40.64 5.47 -0.44
CA LEU A 179 -39.75 6.63 -0.61
C LEU A 179 -38.70 6.77 0.51
N ALA A 180 -39.00 6.29 1.71
CA ALA A 180 -38.13 6.45 2.89
C ALA A 180 -37.51 5.09 3.32
N PRO A 181 -36.23 4.82 3.01
CA PRO A 181 -35.59 3.52 3.28
C PRO A 181 -35.37 3.19 4.75
N ARG A 182 -35.33 4.20 5.62
CA ARG A 182 -35.12 4.07 7.07
C ARG A 182 -36.14 4.97 7.79
N ALA A 183 -37.33 4.43 8.06
CA ALA A 183 -38.43 5.20 8.58
C ALA A 183 -39.44 4.38 9.38
N LYS A 184 -40.08 5.07 10.33
CA LYS A 184 -41.35 4.66 10.94
C LYS A 184 -42.46 5.48 10.30
N VAL A 185 -43.42 4.82 9.66
CA VAL A 185 -44.61 5.43 9.07
C VAL A 185 -45.83 4.98 9.87
N SER A 186 -46.48 5.89 10.57
CA SER A 186 -47.73 5.62 11.30
C SER A 186 -48.91 6.12 10.48
N VAL A 187 -49.89 5.25 10.26
CA VAL A 187 -51.09 5.51 9.45
C VAL A 187 -52.32 5.42 10.35
N ALA A 188 -53.15 6.45 10.31
CA ALA A 188 -54.43 6.56 10.99
C ALA A 188 -55.48 7.15 10.02
N PRO A 189 -56.79 7.08 10.31
CA PRO A 189 -57.82 7.67 9.47
C PRO A 189 -57.52 9.15 9.14
N GLY A 190 -57.28 9.46 7.86
CA GLY A 190 -56.98 10.81 7.39
C GLY A 190 -55.63 11.40 7.85
N ARG A 191 -54.72 10.63 8.47
CA ARG A 191 -53.41 11.14 8.94
C ARG A 191 -52.28 10.14 8.71
N VAL A 192 -51.13 10.64 8.23
CA VAL A 192 -49.89 9.88 8.12
C VAL A 192 -48.74 10.65 8.78
N VAL A 193 -48.03 9.97 9.68
CA VAL A 193 -46.82 10.50 10.34
C VAL A 193 -45.62 9.76 9.83
N VAL A 194 -44.62 10.47 9.30
CA VAL A 194 -43.37 9.88 8.80
C VAL A 194 -42.21 10.37 9.66
N ARG A 195 -41.59 9.46 10.39
CA ARG A 195 -40.33 9.69 11.11
C ARG A 195 -39.20 8.97 10.38
N ALA A 196 -38.24 9.71 9.82
CA ALA A 196 -37.22 9.14 8.94
C ALA A 196 -35.81 9.62 9.27
N VAL A 197 -34.82 8.80 8.92
CA VAL A 197 -33.39 9.17 8.95
C VAL A 197 -32.85 9.15 7.52
N THR A 198 -32.14 10.20 7.15
CA THR A 198 -31.53 10.38 5.81
C THR A 198 -30.02 10.58 5.92
N ASP A 199 -29.30 10.34 4.83
CA ASP A 199 -27.83 10.43 4.80
C ASP A 199 -27.28 11.86 4.75
N SER A 200 -28.08 12.84 4.35
CA SER A 200 -27.63 14.23 4.20
C SER A 200 -28.80 15.22 4.25
N ALA A 201 -28.48 16.50 4.49
CA ALA A 201 -29.48 17.58 4.42
C ALA A 201 -30.15 17.68 3.04
N GLY A 202 -29.41 17.41 1.95
CA GLY A 202 -29.98 17.34 0.60
C GLY A 202 -30.98 16.19 0.45
N ALA A 203 -30.59 14.98 0.89
CA ALA A 203 -31.48 13.82 0.86
C ALA A 203 -32.74 14.03 1.74
N ARG A 204 -32.61 14.74 2.87
CA ARG A 204 -33.75 15.19 3.68
C ARG A 204 -34.69 16.08 2.87
N ALA A 205 -34.17 17.13 2.23
CA ALA A 205 -34.97 18.06 1.44
C ALA A 205 -35.66 17.35 0.26
N ASP A 206 -34.96 16.45 -0.43
CA ASP A 206 -35.50 15.65 -1.53
C ASP A 206 -36.65 14.74 -1.07
N LEU A 207 -36.48 14.08 0.09
CA LEU A 207 -37.50 13.22 0.69
C LEU A 207 -38.73 14.03 1.12
N GLU A 208 -38.54 15.14 1.83
CA GLU A 208 -39.63 16.04 2.26
C GLU A 208 -40.40 16.56 1.04
N ALA A 209 -39.71 16.97 -0.02
CA ALA A 209 -40.34 17.42 -1.26
C ALA A 209 -41.08 16.28 -2.00
N ALA A 210 -40.52 15.07 -2.02
CA ALA A 210 -41.17 13.90 -2.62
C ALA A 210 -42.46 13.49 -1.88
N LEU A 211 -42.44 13.48 -0.54
CA LEU A 211 -43.60 13.15 0.29
C LEU A 211 -44.70 14.20 0.17
N ASN A 212 -44.37 15.49 0.17
CA ASN A 212 -45.35 16.55 -0.02
C ASN A 212 -46.02 16.50 -1.40
N ARG A 213 -45.27 16.17 -2.46
CA ARG A 213 -45.83 15.99 -3.81
C ARG A 213 -46.73 14.77 -3.94
N ALA A 214 -46.45 13.69 -3.20
CA ALA A 214 -47.22 12.46 -3.25
C ALA A 214 -48.47 12.45 -2.36
N ARG A 215 -48.68 13.48 -1.52
CA ARG A 215 -49.77 13.58 -0.53
C ARG A 215 -51.14 13.75 -1.20
N PRO A 216 -52.12 12.84 -0.97
CA PRO A 216 -53.50 13.01 -1.45
C PRO A 216 -54.24 14.17 -0.78
N GLN A 217 -55.30 14.68 -1.43
CA GLN A 217 -56.19 15.66 -0.82
C GLN A 217 -57.00 15.01 0.31
N GLY A 218 -56.93 15.56 1.53
CA GLY A 218 -57.65 15.03 2.70
C GLY A 218 -56.80 14.22 3.69
N VAL A 219 -55.51 13.97 3.41
CA VAL A 219 -54.58 13.33 4.34
C VAL A 219 -53.67 14.36 5.01
N ALA A 220 -53.72 14.47 6.33
CA ALA A 220 -52.79 15.27 7.12
C ALA A 220 -51.43 14.57 7.19
N LEU A 221 -50.34 15.29 6.88
CA LEU A 221 -48.98 14.78 6.89
C LEU A 221 -48.15 15.47 7.96
N ASP A 222 -47.50 14.68 8.80
CA ASP A 222 -46.57 15.12 9.85
C ASP A 222 -45.19 14.51 9.57
N LEU A 223 -44.16 15.35 9.44
CA LEU A 223 -42.81 14.96 9.02
C LEU A 223 -41.79 15.27 10.11
N ASP A 224 -41.05 14.25 10.52
CA ASP A 224 -39.88 14.35 11.39
C ASP A 224 -38.71 13.64 10.72
N VAL A 225 -37.95 14.38 9.91
CA VAL A 225 -36.83 13.84 9.13
C VAL A 225 -35.52 14.38 9.68
N THR A 226 -34.66 13.48 10.14
CA THR A 226 -33.33 13.82 10.64
C THR A 226 -32.26 13.45 9.61
N ALA A 227 -31.21 14.26 9.54
CA ALA A 227 -30.02 14.00 8.72
C ALA A 227 -28.77 14.16 9.59
N PRO A 228 -28.43 13.14 10.42
CA PRO A 228 -27.24 13.21 11.24
C PRO A 228 -26.00 13.21 10.36
N ARG A 229 -25.04 14.09 10.66
CA ARG A 229 -23.73 14.08 9.99
C ARG A 229 -23.00 12.78 10.34
N PRO A 230 -22.50 12.02 9.35
CA PRO A 230 -21.71 10.83 9.63
C PRO A 230 -20.42 11.22 10.37
N VAL A 231 -20.00 10.40 11.33
CA VAL A 231 -18.68 10.55 11.98
C VAL A 231 -17.64 9.84 11.10
N ILE A 232 -16.61 10.55 10.69
CA ILE A 232 -15.52 10.06 9.83
C ILE A 232 -14.28 9.90 10.71
N ALA A 233 -13.78 8.68 10.83
CA ALA A 233 -12.55 8.35 11.57
C ALA A 233 -11.78 7.25 10.82
N PRO A 234 -10.52 7.47 10.40
CA PRO A 234 -9.77 8.74 10.49
C PRO A 234 -10.31 9.82 9.55
N PHE A 235 -10.17 11.10 9.93
CA PHE A 235 -10.63 12.21 9.10
C PHE A 235 -9.60 12.48 7.99
N THR A 236 -9.93 12.11 6.75
CA THR A 236 -8.94 12.00 5.68
C THR A 236 -9.26 12.83 4.44
N LEU A 237 -8.20 13.35 3.81
CA LEU A 237 -8.24 13.93 2.49
C LEU A 237 -6.98 13.55 1.73
N ARG A 238 -7.15 13.03 0.51
CA ARG A 238 -6.06 12.69 -0.39
C ARG A 238 -6.30 13.30 -1.76
N PHE A 239 -5.40 14.19 -2.16
CA PHE A 239 -5.39 14.83 -3.47
C PHE A 239 -4.17 14.35 -4.26
N VAL A 240 -4.40 13.95 -5.51
CA VAL A 240 -3.36 13.41 -6.40
C VAL A 240 -3.40 14.16 -7.73
N LYS A 241 -2.22 14.48 -8.27
CA LYS A 241 -2.02 15.03 -9.60
C LYS A 241 -0.94 14.22 -10.31
N ASP A 242 -1.33 13.49 -11.33
CA ASP A 242 -0.45 12.65 -12.15
C ASP A 242 -0.77 12.86 -13.65
N MET A 243 -0.21 12.03 -14.54
CA MET A 243 -0.48 12.13 -15.98
C MET A 243 -1.94 11.89 -16.37
N ALA A 244 -2.74 11.20 -15.53
CA ALA A 244 -4.17 10.97 -15.77
C ALA A 244 -5.03 12.17 -15.35
N GLY A 245 -4.45 13.18 -14.70
CA GLY A 245 -5.10 14.41 -14.26
C GLY A 245 -5.27 14.48 -12.74
N ALA A 246 -5.72 15.66 -12.27
CA ALA A 246 -5.95 15.87 -10.84
C ALA A 246 -7.27 15.24 -10.38
N ARG A 247 -7.27 14.65 -9.18
CA ARG A 247 -8.46 14.05 -8.55
C ARG A 247 -8.36 14.02 -7.03
N PHE A 248 -9.50 13.82 -6.38
CA PHE A 248 -9.55 13.39 -4.98
C PHE A 248 -9.70 11.87 -4.94
N ASP A 249 -8.76 11.18 -4.29
CA ASP A 249 -8.91 9.76 -3.94
C ASP A 249 -9.75 9.62 -2.66
N ALA A 250 -9.66 10.60 -1.76
CA ALA A 250 -10.48 10.74 -0.56
C ALA A 250 -10.70 12.23 -0.26
N CYS A 251 -11.89 12.62 0.22
CA CYS A 251 -12.15 14.00 0.65
C CYS A 251 -13.24 14.04 1.73
N ALA A 252 -12.88 14.57 2.89
CA ALA A 252 -13.79 14.91 3.97
C ALA A 252 -13.74 16.41 4.30
N ALA A 253 -14.89 16.97 4.68
CA ALA A 253 -15.04 18.34 5.14
C ALA A 253 -16.00 18.39 6.35
N ASP A 254 -15.73 19.29 7.28
CA ASP A 254 -16.47 19.44 8.55
C ASP A 254 -17.67 20.40 8.44
N SER A 255 -17.63 21.27 7.43
CA SER A 255 -18.61 22.31 7.15
C SER A 255 -18.79 22.53 5.64
N GLU A 256 -19.93 23.10 5.24
CA GLU A 256 -20.19 23.44 3.83
C GLU A 256 -19.17 24.45 3.30
N THR A 257 -18.79 25.43 4.11
CA THR A 257 -17.76 26.43 3.79
C THR A 257 -16.39 25.77 3.56
N ALA A 258 -15.99 24.83 4.40
CA ALA A 258 -14.76 24.07 4.23
C ALA A 258 -14.80 23.23 2.94
N ARG A 259 -15.91 22.54 2.70
CA ARG A 259 -16.12 21.73 1.50
C ARG A 259 -15.95 22.58 0.24
N ASP A 260 -16.61 23.73 0.19
CA ASP A 260 -16.60 24.58 -0.99
C ASP A 260 -15.20 25.18 -1.24
N ALA A 261 -14.46 25.52 -0.18
CA ALA A 261 -13.06 25.96 -0.28
C ALA A 261 -12.14 24.86 -0.84
N ILE A 262 -12.26 23.63 -0.32
CA ILE A 262 -11.47 22.47 -0.77
C ILE A 262 -11.79 22.11 -2.23
N LEU A 263 -13.07 22.06 -2.60
CA LEU A 263 -13.49 21.78 -3.98
C LEU A 263 -13.02 22.88 -4.95
N THR A 264 -13.04 24.15 -4.52
CA THR A 264 -12.51 25.27 -5.30
C THR A 264 -10.99 25.17 -5.50
N ALA A 265 -10.25 24.75 -4.48
CA ALA A 265 -8.81 24.50 -4.60
C ALA A 265 -8.51 23.34 -5.55
N GLY A 266 -9.24 22.22 -5.44
CA GLY A 266 -9.05 21.06 -6.30
C GLY A 266 -9.39 21.35 -7.77
N THR A 267 -10.49 22.06 -8.04
CA THR A 267 -10.85 22.49 -9.41
C THR A 267 -9.82 23.44 -10.01
N ARG A 268 -9.29 24.39 -9.22
CA ARG A 268 -8.19 25.26 -9.66
C ARG A 268 -6.91 24.49 -9.98
N ALA A 269 -6.64 23.42 -9.23
CA ALA A 269 -5.49 22.54 -9.44
C ALA A 269 -5.65 21.55 -10.62
N GLY A 270 -6.82 21.56 -11.29
CA GLY A 270 -7.05 20.84 -12.54
C GLY A 270 -7.97 19.62 -12.45
N ILE A 271 -8.79 19.47 -11.40
CA ILE A 271 -9.78 18.38 -11.36
C ILE A 271 -10.82 18.58 -12.47
N ALA A 272 -11.03 17.56 -13.31
CA ALA A 272 -12.07 17.56 -14.32
C ALA A 272 -13.46 17.21 -13.73
N GLY A 273 -14.50 17.89 -14.20
CA GLY A 273 -15.89 17.63 -13.80
C GLY A 273 -16.28 18.23 -12.44
N THR A 274 -17.26 17.61 -11.78
CA THR A 274 -17.80 18.05 -10.48
C THR A 274 -17.25 17.16 -9.35
N PRO A 275 -16.17 17.55 -8.65
CA PRO A 275 -15.63 16.76 -7.57
C PRO A 275 -16.61 16.64 -6.40
N ARG A 276 -16.54 15.52 -5.67
CA ARG A 276 -17.32 15.28 -4.47
C ARG A 276 -16.42 15.29 -3.25
N CYS A 277 -16.94 15.79 -2.14
CA CYS A 277 -16.28 15.76 -0.84
C CYS A 277 -17.34 15.56 0.23
N THR A 278 -17.14 14.54 1.08
CA THR A 278 -18.13 14.09 2.05
C THR A 278 -18.16 15.04 3.24
N LEU A 279 -19.35 15.47 3.66
CA LEU A 279 -19.53 16.26 4.87
C LEU A 279 -19.71 15.34 6.08
N GLY A 280 -18.87 15.49 7.11
CA GLY A 280 -18.92 14.65 8.29
C GLY A 280 -18.34 15.30 9.54
N LEU A 281 -18.61 14.71 10.69
CA LEU A 281 -18.00 15.04 11.98
C LEU A 281 -16.68 14.29 12.14
N GLY A 282 -15.75 14.79 12.96
CA GLY A 282 -14.47 14.11 13.25
C GLY A 282 -13.22 14.87 12.82
N ALA A 283 -13.35 16.09 12.30
CA ALA A 283 -12.19 16.91 11.98
C ALA A 283 -11.33 17.19 13.23
N PRO A 284 -9.99 17.07 13.12
CA PRO A 284 -9.06 17.22 14.23
C PRO A 284 -8.90 18.68 14.69
N SER A 285 -9.19 19.63 13.81
CA SER A 285 -9.00 21.07 14.01
C SER A 285 -10.02 21.87 13.19
N PRO A 286 -10.48 23.04 13.66
CA PRO A 286 -11.30 23.96 12.86
C PRO A 286 -10.58 24.47 11.61
N ASP A 287 -9.24 24.41 11.58
CA ASP A 287 -8.42 24.88 10.46
C ASP A 287 -8.16 23.79 9.41
N TRP A 288 -8.90 22.67 9.47
CA TRP A 288 -8.81 21.57 8.50
C TRP A 288 -8.86 22.04 7.04
N ALA A 289 -9.79 22.93 6.72
CA ALA A 289 -9.95 23.47 5.37
C ALA A 289 -8.70 24.24 4.91
N GLN A 290 -8.07 24.98 5.82
CA GLN A 290 -6.85 25.73 5.52
C GLN A 290 -5.68 24.80 5.24
N ALA A 291 -5.48 23.77 6.07
CA ALA A 291 -4.45 22.76 5.86
C ALA A 291 -4.65 22.00 4.52
N ALA A 292 -5.89 21.57 4.25
CA ALA A 292 -6.25 20.90 3.00
C ALA A 292 -6.00 21.76 1.77
N VAL A 293 -6.41 23.03 1.79
CA VAL A 293 -6.20 23.97 0.69
C VAL A 293 -4.70 24.23 0.47
N ALA A 294 -3.92 24.41 1.53
CA ALA A 294 -2.47 24.58 1.45
C ALA A 294 -1.80 23.34 0.82
N GLY A 295 -2.19 22.14 1.23
CA GLY A 295 -1.71 20.89 0.65
C GLY A 295 -2.00 20.76 -0.84
N ILE A 296 -3.23 21.06 -1.26
CA ILE A 296 -3.63 21.02 -2.68
C ILE A 296 -2.81 22.03 -3.50
N GLN A 297 -2.62 23.24 -2.98
CA GLN A 297 -1.80 24.28 -3.65
C GLN A 297 -0.32 23.86 -3.76
N ALA A 298 0.21 23.13 -2.78
CA ALA A 298 1.57 22.60 -2.83
C ALA A 298 1.73 21.60 -3.99
N VAL A 299 0.81 20.63 -4.12
CA VAL A 299 0.81 19.66 -5.24
C VAL A 299 0.58 20.35 -6.59
N ASP A 300 -0.30 21.34 -6.64
CA ASP A 300 -0.55 22.12 -7.87
C ASP A 300 0.71 22.84 -8.34
N ALA A 301 1.45 23.46 -7.41
CA ALA A 301 2.71 24.15 -7.71
C ALA A 301 3.84 23.20 -8.14
N LEU A 302 3.80 21.93 -7.73
CA LEU A 302 4.73 20.90 -8.17
C LEU A 302 4.40 20.33 -9.56
N GLY A 303 3.16 20.50 -10.03
CA GLY A 303 2.68 19.95 -11.29
C GLY A 303 2.37 18.44 -11.26
N ALA A 304 3.06 17.67 -10.41
CA ALA A 304 2.81 16.26 -10.16
C ALA A 304 3.11 15.89 -8.70
N GLY A 305 2.35 14.96 -8.12
CA GLY A 305 2.52 14.49 -6.75
C GLY A 305 1.21 14.15 -6.05
N ALA A 306 1.30 13.93 -4.75
CA ALA A 306 0.15 13.66 -3.90
C ALA A 306 0.31 14.34 -2.54
N VAL A 307 -0.80 14.77 -1.96
CA VAL A 307 -0.87 15.17 -0.55
C VAL A 307 -1.93 14.35 0.14
N THR A 308 -1.62 13.83 1.31
CA THR A 308 -2.54 13.07 2.16
C THR A 308 -2.58 13.72 3.53
N LEU A 309 -3.78 14.09 3.97
CA LEU A 309 -4.06 14.53 5.32
C LEU A 309 -4.83 13.40 6.01
N SER A 310 -4.35 12.98 7.17
CA SER A 310 -5.03 12.03 8.06
C SER A 310 -4.99 12.61 9.46
N ASP A 311 -6.12 13.10 9.93
CA ASP A 311 -6.21 13.86 11.17
C ASP A 311 -5.19 15.02 11.15
N ALA A 312 -4.26 15.09 12.11
CA ALA A 312 -3.26 16.15 12.18
C ALA A 312 -2.01 15.90 11.30
N ASP A 313 -1.86 14.71 10.73
CA ASP A 313 -0.68 14.34 9.95
C ASP A 313 -0.87 14.70 8.47
N VAL A 314 0.11 15.39 7.91
CA VAL A 314 0.16 15.82 6.51
C VAL A 314 1.35 15.14 5.84
N ALA A 315 1.10 14.34 4.81
CA ALA A 315 2.13 13.70 4.01
C ALA A 315 2.15 14.29 2.59
N LEU A 316 3.26 14.90 2.19
CA LEU A 316 3.49 15.40 0.83
C LEU A 316 4.45 14.45 0.11
N PHE A 317 4.03 13.95 -1.05
CA PHE A 317 4.82 13.10 -1.92
C PHE A 317 5.00 13.75 -3.30
N ALA A 318 6.22 13.67 -3.85
CA ALA A 318 6.49 14.06 -5.22
C ALA A 318 7.30 12.99 -5.98
N PRO A 319 6.95 12.68 -7.24
CA PRO A 319 7.67 11.70 -8.04
C PRO A 319 9.05 12.23 -8.47
N ALA A 320 9.93 11.33 -8.89
CA ALA A 320 11.28 11.66 -9.33
C ALA A 320 11.36 12.64 -10.51
N SER A 321 10.28 12.79 -11.28
CA SER A 321 10.18 13.76 -12.37
C SER A 321 10.17 15.22 -11.88
N VAL A 322 9.85 15.46 -10.61
CA VAL A 322 9.86 16.79 -10.00
C VAL A 322 11.30 17.14 -9.58
N PRO A 323 11.86 18.30 -9.98
CA PRO A 323 13.18 18.72 -9.51
C PRO A 323 13.24 18.87 -7.99
N ALA A 324 14.30 18.35 -7.34
CA ALA A 324 14.46 18.42 -5.88
C ALA A 324 14.37 19.85 -5.32
N ALA A 325 14.95 20.84 -6.01
CA ALA A 325 14.86 22.24 -5.61
C ALA A 325 13.45 22.85 -5.72
N GLU A 326 12.57 22.29 -6.56
CA GLU A 326 11.15 22.66 -6.61
C GLU A 326 10.38 22.00 -5.47
N PHE A 327 10.68 20.72 -5.20
CA PHE A 327 10.14 20.00 -4.06
C PHE A 327 10.45 20.68 -2.73
N ASP A 328 11.71 21.00 -2.46
CA ASP A 328 12.13 21.66 -1.22
C ASP A 328 11.43 23.02 -1.01
N ARG A 329 11.26 23.79 -2.10
CA ARG A 329 10.52 25.06 -2.08
C ARG A 329 9.03 24.88 -1.84
N ALA A 330 8.42 23.81 -2.35
CA ALA A 330 7.01 23.53 -2.11
C ALA A 330 6.79 23.01 -0.69
N ALA A 331 7.63 22.10 -0.20
CA ALA A 331 7.60 21.58 1.16
C ALA A 331 7.79 22.71 2.19
N GLY A 332 8.76 23.60 1.99
CA GLY A 332 8.98 24.75 2.86
C GLY A 332 7.80 25.74 2.88
N ARG A 333 7.18 26.00 1.71
CA ARG A 333 5.96 26.84 1.63
C ARG A 333 4.76 26.18 2.31
N LEU A 334 4.60 24.87 2.14
CA LEU A 334 3.54 24.11 2.80
C LEU A 334 3.73 24.15 4.31
N GLN A 335 4.93 23.85 4.82
CA GLN A 335 5.26 23.92 6.24
C GLN A 335 4.92 25.28 6.85
N ALA A 336 5.20 26.38 6.14
CA ALA A 336 4.89 27.73 6.60
C ALA A 336 3.40 28.09 6.52
N ALA A 337 2.64 27.44 5.65
CA ALA A 337 1.21 27.68 5.45
C ALA A 337 0.31 26.80 6.33
N LEU A 338 0.83 25.71 6.89
CA LEU A 338 0.09 24.81 7.77
C LEU A 338 -0.25 25.48 9.11
N PRO A 339 -1.50 25.36 9.61
CA PRO A 339 -1.90 25.83 10.94
C PRO A 339 -1.15 25.11 12.08
N GLU A 340 -1.16 25.70 13.27
CA GLU A 340 -0.60 25.06 14.47
C GLU A 340 -1.31 23.72 14.76
N GLY A 341 -0.52 22.70 15.10
CA GLY A 341 -1.01 21.35 15.40
C GLY A 341 -0.95 20.36 14.24
N PHE A 342 -0.66 20.79 13.00
CA PHE A 342 -0.43 19.89 11.87
C PHE A 342 1.05 19.54 11.70
N ALA A 343 1.36 18.27 11.48
CA ALA A 343 2.73 17.77 11.28
C ALA A 343 2.96 17.38 9.82
N LEU A 344 3.99 17.94 9.17
CA LEU A 344 4.33 17.63 7.78
C LEU A 344 5.44 16.58 7.70
N THR A 345 5.17 15.51 6.96
CA THR A 345 6.16 14.57 6.43
C THR A 345 6.26 14.77 4.92
N ALA A 346 7.46 15.07 4.41
CA ALA A 346 7.67 15.33 2.99
C ALA A 346 8.65 14.30 2.41
N GLU A 347 8.21 13.57 1.39
CA GLU A 347 9.02 12.56 0.70
C GLU A 347 9.12 12.89 -0.80
N HIS A 348 10.36 12.97 -1.29
CA HIS A 348 10.67 13.08 -2.72
C HIS A 348 11.23 11.76 -3.21
N GLU A 349 10.59 11.17 -4.20
CA GLU A 349 11.09 9.98 -4.85
C GLU A 349 12.41 10.31 -5.54
N LYS A 350 13.49 9.64 -5.14
CA LYS A 350 14.79 9.81 -5.78
C LYS A 350 14.74 9.14 -7.15
N ALA A 351 15.15 9.85 -8.19
CA ALA A 351 15.31 9.27 -9.52
C ALA A 351 16.16 7.99 -9.42
N ALA A 352 15.57 6.86 -9.80
CA ALA A 352 16.32 5.64 -9.98
C ALA A 352 17.41 5.92 -11.02
N LEU A 353 18.67 5.87 -10.58
CA LEU A 353 19.80 5.89 -11.50
C LEU A 353 19.62 4.74 -12.50
N PRO A 354 19.99 4.91 -13.78
CA PRO A 354 19.84 3.86 -14.78
C PRO A 354 20.46 2.57 -14.26
N GLN A 355 19.63 1.55 -14.10
CA GLN A 355 20.03 0.18 -13.79
C GLN A 355 20.80 -0.36 -15.01
N GLY A 356 22.07 0.01 -15.12
CA GLY A 356 23.02 -0.79 -15.90
C GLY A 356 23.08 -2.21 -15.34
N PRO A 357 23.66 -3.18 -16.05
CA PRO A 357 23.84 -4.53 -15.53
C PRO A 357 24.55 -4.53 -14.16
N ALA A 358 24.29 -5.53 -13.32
CA ALA A 358 25.02 -5.71 -12.06
C ALA A 358 26.52 -5.70 -12.35
N GLU A 359 27.26 -4.74 -11.79
CA GLU A 359 28.71 -4.63 -11.98
C GLU A 359 29.42 -4.53 -10.64
N PHE A 360 30.49 -5.31 -10.51
CA PHE A 360 31.48 -5.20 -9.44
C PHE A 360 32.84 -4.90 -10.05
N LEU A 361 33.51 -3.88 -9.53
CA LEU A 361 34.76 -3.35 -10.03
C LEU A 361 35.80 -3.38 -8.92
N ALA A 362 36.89 -4.10 -9.15
CA ALA A 362 38.07 -4.06 -8.31
C ALA A 362 39.25 -3.50 -9.11
N THR A 363 39.95 -2.51 -8.57
CA THR A 363 41.16 -1.93 -9.18
C THR A 363 42.31 -2.03 -8.20
N VAL A 364 43.40 -2.69 -8.57
CA VAL A 364 44.63 -2.77 -7.79
C VAL A 364 45.69 -1.86 -8.39
N ASN A 365 46.37 -1.10 -7.53
CA ASN A 365 47.50 -0.28 -7.91
C ASN A 365 48.53 -0.26 -6.76
N ALA A 366 49.71 -0.83 -6.99
CA ALA A 366 50.85 -0.74 -6.08
C ALA A 366 50.53 -1.11 -4.60
N GLY A 367 49.75 -2.19 -4.39
CA GLY A 367 49.39 -2.65 -3.04
C GLY A 367 48.24 -1.88 -2.39
N THR A 368 47.45 -1.12 -3.15
CA THR A 368 46.15 -0.60 -2.70
C THR A 368 45.06 -1.11 -3.62
N VAL A 369 43.92 -1.50 -3.06
CA VAL A 369 42.76 -1.96 -3.83
C VAL A 369 41.55 -1.06 -3.61
N SER A 370 40.94 -0.61 -4.71
CA SER A 370 39.70 0.16 -4.70
C SER A 370 38.54 -0.72 -5.19
N LEU A 371 37.50 -0.83 -4.37
CA LEU A 371 36.33 -1.67 -4.60
C LEU A 371 35.11 -0.78 -4.84
N ARG A 372 34.42 -0.97 -5.97
CA ARG A 372 33.20 -0.25 -6.32
C ARG A 372 32.17 -1.21 -6.89
N GLY A 373 30.89 -0.89 -6.74
CA GLY A 373 29.81 -1.66 -7.34
C GLY A 373 28.83 -2.22 -6.31
N ARG A 374 28.12 -3.27 -6.68
CA ARG A 374 27.01 -3.83 -5.91
C ARG A 374 27.39 -5.13 -5.19
N VAL A 375 26.86 -5.30 -3.99
CA VAL A 375 26.99 -6.51 -3.16
C VAL A 375 25.66 -6.89 -2.55
N ALA A 376 25.41 -8.20 -2.39
CA ALA A 376 24.10 -8.74 -2.03
C ALA A 376 23.63 -8.29 -0.64
N ASP A 377 24.52 -8.35 0.35
CA ASP A 377 24.20 -7.99 1.72
C ASP A 377 25.44 -7.49 2.48
N ALA A 378 25.23 -7.09 3.74
CA ALA A 378 26.31 -6.60 4.60
C ALA A 378 27.39 -7.67 4.88
N ARG A 379 27.02 -8.97 4.89
CA ARG A 379 27.93 -10.08 5.12
C ARG A 379 28.86 -10.28 3.92
N MET A 380 28.31 -10.20 2.71
CA MET A 380 29.10 -10.22 1.48
C MET A 380 30.10 -9.06 1.45
N ARG A 381 29.67 -7.84 1.79
CA ARG A 381 30.56 -6.68 1.84
C ARG A 381 31.75 -6.93 2.76
N GLU A 382 31.49 -7.38 3.98
CA GLU A 382 32.52 -7.65 4.98
C GLU A 382 33.48 -8.77 4.54
N ALA A 383 32.96 -9.84 3.93
CA ALA A 383 33.78 -10.93 3.40
C ALA A 383 34.70 -10.45 2.25
N VAL A 384 34.16 -9.67 1.33
CA VAL A 384 34.89 -9.11 0.17
C VAL A 384 35.97 -8.13 0.65
N GLU A 385 35.64 -7.23 1.58
CA GLU A 385 36.60 -6.28 2.17
C GLU A 385 37.70 -6.98 2.97
N SER A 386 37.35 -8.01 3.75
CA SER A 386 38.30 -8.77 4.55
C SER A 386 39.28 -9.55 3.65
N LEU A 387 38.77 -10.18 2.59
CA LEU A 387 39.60 -10.86 1.60
C LEU A 387 40.52 -9.88 0.87
N ALA A 388 39.99 -8.74 0.43
CA ALA A 388 40.76 -7.70 -0.22
C ALA A 388 41.89 -7.19 0.69
N ARG A 389 41.60 -6.97 1.98
CA ARG A 389 42.58 -6.53 2.98
C ARG A 389 43.65 -7.59 3.22
N ALA A 390 43.25 -8.85 3.35
CA ALA A 390 44.19 -9.96 3.55
C ALA A 390 45.14 -10.16 2.36
N ARG A 391 44.70 -9.84 1.14
CA ARG A 391 45.47 -10.10 -0.08
C ARG A 391 46.29 -8.92 -0.57
N PHE A 392 45.76 -7.71 -0.45
CA PHE A 392 46.31 -6.52 -1.06
C PHE A 392 46.71 -5.43 -0.05
N GLY A 393 46.37 -5.54 1.24
CA GLY A 393 46.69 -4.52 2.23
C GLY A 393 45.60 -3.46 2.33
N ASP A 394 45.88 -2.22 1.91
CA ASP A 394 44.94 -1.10 2.06
C ASP A 394 43.76 -1.20 1.09
N VAL A 395 42.55 -0.98 1.62
CA VAL A 395 41.28 -1.12 0.90
C VAL A 395 40.48 0.18 0.94
N ASP A 396 40.22 0.76 -0.23
CA ASP A 396 39.25 1.83 -0.46
C ASP A 396 37.93 1.21 -0.95
N SER A 397 36.89 1.20 -0.13
CA SER A 397 35.61 0.54 -0.43
C SER A 397 34.47 1.55 -0.60
N ALA A 398 33.82 1.50 -1.75
CA ALA A 398 32.57 2.19 -2.05
C ALA A 398 31.52 1.21 -2.60
N LEU A 399 31.35 0.09 -1.90
CA LEU A 399 30.38 -0.96 -2.22
C LEU A 399 28.97 -0.59 -1.73
N ARG A 400 27.95 -0.84 -2.55
CA ARG A 400 26.55 -0.58 -2.27
C ARG A 400 25.76 -1.88 -2.13
N LEU A 401 24.84 -1.93 -1.16
CA LEU A 401 23.96 -3.07 -0.97
C LEU A 401 22.88 -3.07 -2.07
N ASP A 402 22.65 -4.22 -2.70
CA ASP A 402 21.59 -4.47 -3.69
C ASP A 402 21.14 -5.93 -3.52
N ASP A 403 19.87 -6.15 -3.18
CA ASP A 403 19.28 -7.47 -2.95
C ASP A 403 18.79 -8.15 -4.25
N ASP A 404 18.75 -7.42 -5.36
CA ASP A 404 18.37 -7.91 -6.70
C ASP A 404 19.60 -8.26 -7.55
N LEU A 405 20.46 -9.12 -7.02
CA LEU A 405 21.68 -9.58 -7.71
C LEU A 405 21.57 -11.03 -8.20
N PRO A 406 22.21 -11.38 -9.34
CA PRO A 406 22.18 -12.74 -9.86
C PRO A 406 22.72 -13.79 -8.87
N GLU A 407 22.23 -15.02 -8.97
CA GLU A 407 22.76 -16.13 -8.18
C GLU A 407 24.27 -16.31 -8.39
N GLY A 408 24.99 -16.60 -7.29
CA GLY A 408 26.44 -16.77 -7.32
C GLY A 408 27.25 -15.48 -7.44
N TRP A 409 26.63 -14.30 -7.32
CA TRP A 409 27.32 -13.00 -7.38
C TRP A 409 28.48 -12.89 -6.38
N THR A 410 28.27 -13.35 -5.13
CA THR A 410 29.31 -13.40 -4.09
C THR A 410 30.54 -14.22 -4.52
N LEU A 411 30.30 -15.40 -5.10
CA LEU A 411 31.37 -16.28 -5.57
C LEU A 411 32.13 -15.64 -6.73
N ARG A 412 31.44 -14.97 -7.66
CA ARG A 412 32.06 -14.25 -8.77
C ARG A 412 32.94 -13.09 -8.33
N ALA A 413 32.47 -12.28 -7.38
CA ALA A 413 33.26 -11.16 -6.85
C ALA A 413 34.52 -11.65 -6.11
N ILE A 414 34.39 -12.69 -5.29
CA ILE A 414 35.52 -13.32 -4.58
C ILE A 414 36.50 -13.96 -5.56
N ALA A 415 36.01 -14.73 -6.55
CA ALA A 415 36.83 -15.36 -7.57
C ALA A 415 37.63 -14.33 -8.38
N ALA A 416 37.00 -13.20 -8.74
CA ALA A 416 37.68 -12.12 -9.44
C ALA A 416 38.79 -11.49 -8.59
N LEU A 417 38.55 -11.23 -7.30
CA LEU A 417 39.57 -10.71 -6.37
C LEU A 417 40.74 -11.68 -6.18
N GLU A 418 40.45 -12.98 -6.03
CA GLU A 418 41.50 -13.99 -5.90
C GLU A 418 42.33 -14.13 -7.17
N ALA A 419 41.68 -14.07 -8.35
CA ALA A 419 42.34 -14.13 -9.65
C ALA A 419 43.22 -12.91 -9.93
N MET A 420 42.96 -11.76 -9.31
CA MET A 420 43.86 -10.60 -9.32
C MET A 420 45.10 -10.79 -8.44
N GLY A 421 45.17 -11.86 -7.64
CA GLY A 421 46.30 -12.15 -6.77
C GLY A 421 47.58 -12.42 -7.55
N GLY A 422 48.55 -11.51 -7.44
CA GLY A 422 49.82 -11.54 -8.18
C GLY A 422 49.92 -10.50 -9.30
N LEU A 423 48.90 -9.65 -9.48
CA LEU A 423 48.98 -8.45 -10.31
C LEU A 423 49.53 -7.28 -9.50
N ASP A 424 50.49 -6.56 -10.07
CA ASP A 424 51.00 -5.30 -9.50
C ASP A 424 50.03 -4.13 -9.75
N ARG A 425 49.46 -4.10 -10.96
CA ARG A 425 48.45 -3.13 -11.40
C ARG A 425 47.40 -3.83 -12.25
N GLY A 426 46.13 -3.58 -11.98
CA GLY A 426 45.08 -4.26 -12.73
C GLY A 426 43.66 -3.85 -12.35
N ARG A 427 42.72 -4.27 -13.18
CA ARG A 427 41.29 -4.04 -13.03
C ARG A 427 40.54 -5.32 -13.33
N ALA A 428 39.70 -5.75 -12.40
CA ALA A 428 38.67 -6.75 -12.64
C ALA A 428 37.31 -6.09 -12.74
N THR A 429 36.54 -6.44 -13.76
CA THR A 429 35.14 -6.06 -13.93
C THR A 429 34.32 -7.33 -14.01
N VAL A 430 33.40 -7.48 -13.06
CA VAL A 430 32.50 -8.62 -12.94
C VAL A 430 31.12 -8.15 -13.37
N SER A 431 30.55 -8.86 -14.34
CA SER A 431 29.17 -8.71 -14.81
C SER A 431 28.43 -10.05 -14.66
N PRO A 432 27.11 -10.14 -14.91
CA PRO A 432 26.38 -11.39 -14.80
C PRO A 432 26.95 -12.47 -15.73
N ASP A 433 27.39 -12.09 -16.93
CA ASP A 433 27.80 -13.02 -17.97
C ASP A 433 29.32 -13.17 -18.12
N LEU A 434 30.12 -12.19 -17.66
CA LEU A 434 31.54 -12.13 -17.95
C LEU A 434 32.36 -11.57 -16.78
N ILE A 435 33.50 -12.21 -16.49
CA ILE A 435 34.56 -11.65 -15.65
C ILE A 435 35.73 -11.22 -16.54
N ARG A 436 36.00 -9.92 -16.59
CA ARG A 436 37.13 -9.37 -17.34
C ARG A 436 38.23 -8.91 -16.39
N ILE A 437 39.44 -9.44 -16.53
CA ILE A 437 40.62 -9.03 -15.76
C ILE A 437 41.68 -8.49 -16.71
N THR A 438 42.12 -7.27 -16.46
CA THR A 438 43.18 -6.59 -17.23
C THR A 438 44.27 -6.16 -16.28
N GLY A 439 45.54 -6.20 -16.69
CA GLY A 439 46.61 -5.76 -15.80
C GLY A 439 48.02 -6.08 -16.26
N VAL A 440 48.95 -5.88 -15.34
CA VAL A 440 50.38 -6.11 -15.50
C VAL A 440 50.86 -6.92 -14.29
N ALA A 441 51.73 -7.90 -14.53
CA ALA A 441 52.28 -8.77 -13.51
C ALA A 441 53.76 -9.07 -13.74
N GLY A 442 54.51 -9.26 -12.66
CA GLY A 442 55.88 -9.76 -12.67
C GLY A 442 56.05 -11.25 -12.97
N SER A 443 55.01 -11.99 -13.34
CA SER A 443 55.12 -13.43 -13.62
C SER A 443 54.57 -13.80 -15.00
N GLN A 444 55.31 -14.62 -15.74
CA GLN A 444 54.88 -15.13 -17.05
C GLN A 444 53.67 -16.06 -16.94
N THR A 445 53.47 -16.72 -15.79
CA THR A 445 52.33 -17.61 -15.53
C THR A 445 51.13 -16.89 -14.91
N ALA A 446 51.17 -15.56 -14.79
CA ALA A 446 50.11 -14.79 -14.13
C ALA A 446 48.72 -15.00 -14.77
N SER A 447 48.66 -15.06 -16.11
CA SER A 447 47.39 -15.33 -16.82
C SER A 447 46.86 -16.74 -16.55
N ASP A 448 47.74 -17.75 -16.52
CA ASP A 448 47.35 -19.15 -16.27
C ASP A 448 46.88 -19.35 -14.82
N ASN A 449 47.58 -18.72 -13.87
CA ASN A 449 47.21 -18.74 -12.46
C ASN A 449 45.86 -18.04 -12.21
N ALA A 450 45.61 -16.91 -12.88
CA ALA A 450 44.32 -16.22 -12.80
C ALA A 450 43.18 -17.10 -13.35
N ALA A 451 43.38 -17.76 -14.49
CA ALA A 451 42.41 -18.69 -15.06
C ALA A 451 42.15 -19.90 -14.13
N ALA A 452 43.20 -20.46 -13.52
CA ALA A 452 43.08 -21.56 -12.56
C ALA A 452 42.25 -21.19 -11.32
N ARG A 453 42.49 -20.00 -10.75
CA ARG A 453 41.72 -19.51 -9.60
C ARG A 453 40.25 -19.28 -9.93
N LEU A 454 39.95 -18.73 -11.12
CA LEU A 454 38.58 -18.58 -11.58
C LEU A 454 37.88 -19.94 -11.73
N ALA A 455 38.55 -20.94 -12.30
CA ALA A 455 37.99 -22.28 -12.47
C ALA A 455 37.77 -23.01 -11.13
N GLU A 456 38.71 -22.91 -10.19
CA GLU A 456 38.60 -23.51 -8.86
C GLU A 456 37.42 -22.95 -8.07
N ARG A 457 37.18 -21.63 -8.16
CA ARG A 457 36.11 -20.96 -7.41
C ARG A 457 34.74 -21.03 -8.06
N LEU A 458 34.66 -20.99 -9.39
CA LEU A 458 33.39 -20.88 -10.11
C LEU A 458 32.90 -22.22 -10.66
N GLY A 459 33.72 -23.27 -10.63
CA GLY A 459 33.40 -24.54 -11.27
C GLY A 459 33.29 -24.39 -12.79
N ALA A 460 32.65 -25.36 -13.46
CA ALA A 460 32.52 -25.33 -14.91
C ALA A 460 31.44 -24.34 -15.38
N GLY A 461 31.70 -23.59 -16.47
CA GLY A 461 30.66 -22.82 -17.19
C GLY A 461 30.70 -21.29 -17.05
N ALA A 462 31.60 -20.71 -16.27
CA ALA A 462 31.75 -19.25 -16.15
C ALA A 462 32.64 -18.68 -17.27
N ARG A 463 32.19 -17.61 -17.94
CA ARG A 463 32.98 -16.95 -19.00
C ARG A 463 33.92 -15.92 -18.41
N TYR A 464 35.15 -15.88 -18.92
CA TYR A 464 36.13 -14.89 -18.53
C TYR A 464 36.96 -14.38 -19.71
N GLU A 465 37.51 -13.19 -19.56
CA GLU A 465 38.48 -12.57 -20.45
C GLU A 465 39.67 -12.05 -19.63
N LEU A 466 40.86 -12.57 -19.92
CA LEU A 466 42.10 -12.13 -19.27
C LEU A 466 42.96 -11.38 -20.28
N ALA A 467 43.45 -10.21 -19.91
CA ALA A 467 44.45 -9.46 -20.66
C ALA A 467 45.52 -8.98 -19.68
N ILE A 468 46.37 -9.92 -19.26
CA ILE A 468 47.44 -9.70 -18.29
C ILE A 468 48.77 -9.68 -19.04
N ARG A 469 49.52 -8.58 -18.92
CA ARG A 469 50.84 -8.42 -19.53
C ARG A 469 51.94 -8.79 -18.53
N TYR A 470 52.91 -9.58 -18.98
CA TYR A 470 54.14 -9.78 -18.22
C TYR A 470 55.04 -8.54 -18.31
N ASP A 471 55.55 -8.09 -17.16
CA ASP A 471 56.57 -7.05 -17.08
C ASP A 471 57.77 -7.59 -16.32
N ARG A 472 58.88 -7.77 -17.06
CA ARG A 472 60.12 -8.36 -16.53
C ARG A 472 60.65 -7.64 -15.30
N ARG A 473 60.45 -6.32 -15.19
CA ARG A 473 60.95 -5.52 -14.06
C ARG A 473 60.26 -5.82 -12.75
N LEU A 474 59.02 -6.29 -12.82
CA LEU A 474 58.22 -6.65 -11.65
C LEU A 474 58.49 -8.08 -11.22
N ASP A 475 59.35 -8.82 -11.95
CA ASP A 475 59.65 -10.22 -11.67
C ASP A 475 60.59 -10.34 -10.46
N PRO A 476 60.08 -10.80 -9.30
CA PRO A 476 60.88 -10.88 -8.09
C PRO A 476 61.99 -11.93 -8.20
N VAL A 477 61.90 -12.89 -9.13
CA VAL A 477 62.92 -13.93 -9.33
C VAL A 477 64.19 -13.34 -9.95
N LEU A 478 64.04 -12.29 -10.77
CA LEU A 478 65.16 -11.66 -11.45
C LEU A 478 65.93 -10.70 -10.54
N GLY A 479 65.32 -10.23 -9.45
CA GLY A 479 65.99 -9.36 -8.48
C GLY A 479 66.59 -8.08 -9.08
N LEU A 480 65.92 -7.51 -10.09
CA LEU A 480 66.43 -6.35 -10.82
C LEU A 480 66.52 -5.12 -9.90
N PRO A 481 67.63 -4.36 -9.94
CA PRO A 481 67.83 -3.19 -9.10
C PRO A 481 66.87 -2.04 -9.46
N SER A 482 66.48 -1.28 -8.44
CA SER A 482 65.82 0.02 -8.60
C SER A 482 66.77 1.05 -9.20
N GLY A 483 66.22 2.15 -9.75
CA GLY A 483 67.05 3.24 -10.30
C GLY A 483 68.01 3.85 -9.29
N VAL A 484 67.62 3.88 -8.00
CA VAL A 484 68.47 4.37 -6.91
C VAL A 484 69.62 3.39 -6.65
N GLU A 485 69.33 2.10 -6.52
CA GLU A 485 70.37 1.07 -6.35
C GLU A 485 71.34 1.02 -7.53
N CYS A 486 70.84 1.26 -8.75
CA CYS A 486 71.67 1.42 -9.94
C CYS A 486 72.67 2.57 -9.79
N VAL A 487 72.20 3.78 -9.43
CA VAL A 487 73.06 4.96 -9.28
C VAL A 487 74.02 4.82 -8.09
N ASP A 488 73.56 4.24 -6.98
CA ASP A 488 74.41 3.96 -5.83
C ASP A 488 75.53 2.98 -6.17
N GLY A 489 75.21 1.92 -6.92
CA GLY A 489 76.19 0.97 -7.45
C GLY A 489 77.20 1.64 -8.39
N LEU A 490 76.73 2.49 -9.31
CA LEU A 490 77.60 3.22 -10.23
C LEU A 490 78.55 4.18 -9.50
N ASN A 491 78.04 4.91 -8.50
CA ASN A 491 78.85 5.80 -7.67
C ASN A 491 79.81 5.02 -6.77
N ALA A 492 79.42 3.83 -6.29
CA ALA A 492 80.33 2.94 -5.56
C ALA A 492 81.47 2.45 -6.45
N ALA A 493 81.18 2.03 -7.68
CA ALA A 493 82.20 1.63 -8.65
C ALA A 493 83.21 2.76 -8.93
N MET A 494 82.76 4.02 -8.99
CA MET A 494 83.63 5.19 -9.14
C MET A 494 84.49 5.48 -7.90
N ARG A 495 83.99 5.23 -6.69
CA ARG A 495 84.75 5.42 -5.43
C ARG A 495 85.79 4.31 -5.19
N GLU A 496 85.48 3.08 -5.60
CA GLU A 496 86.38 1.94 -5.44
C GLU A 496 87.57 1.99 -6.40
N SER A 497 87.40 2.62 -7.56
CA SER A 497 88.42 2.75 -8.59
C SER A 497 88.15 4.01 -9.41
N GLU A 498 88.76 5.11 -8.99
CA GLU A 498 88.53 6.41 -9.60
C GLU A 498 89.14 6.52 -11.00
N ILE A 499 88.41 7.15 -11.93
CA ILE A 499 88.92 7.49 -13.26
C ILE A 499 89.64 8.84 -13.14
N GLY A 500 90.97 8.79 -13.07
CA GLY A 500 91.80 9.99 -13.00
C GLY A 500 91.93 10.72 -14.34
N PHE A 501 92.36 11.98 -14.29
CA PHE A 501 92.61 12.82 -15.48
C PHE A 501 93.99 13.46 -15.41
N GLU A 502 94.58 13.75 -16.57
CA GLU A 502 95.79 14.57 -16.62
C GLU A 502 95.55 15.98 -16.05
N PRO A 503 96.57 16.62 -15.43
CA PRO A 503 96.43 17.94 -14.83
C PRO A 503 95.86 18.98 -15.80
N SER A 504 94.81 19.70 -15.37
CA SER A 504 94.09 20.72 -16.15
C SER A 504 93.56 20.23 -17.52
N ARG A 505 93.40 18.92 -17.71
CA ARG A 505 92.91 18.31 -18.96
C ARG A 505 91.73 17.38 -18.70
N SER A 506 91.02 17.05 -19.77
CA SER A 506 89.94 16.05 -19.81
C SER A 506 90.40 14.69 -20.37
N VAL A 507 91.71 14.50 -20.55
CA VAL A 507 92.29 13.23 -20.99
C VAL A 507 92.35 12.29 -19.77
N ILE A 508 91.72 11.12 -19.89
CA ILE A 508 91.75 10.08 -18.84
C ILE A 508 93.18 9.60 -18.66
N ALA A 509 93.65 9.59 -17.41
CA ALA A 509 94.98 9.13 -17.04
C ALA A 509 94.96 7.63 -16.69
N GLY A 510 95.88 6.86 -17.25
CA GLY A 510 96.00 5.43 -16.99
C GLY A 510 94.94 4.59 -17.72
N ASP A 511 94.69 3.38 -17.20
CA ASP A 511 93.73 2.43 -17.77
C ASP A 511 92.40 2.47 -17.01
N PRO A 512 91.30 2.98 -17.61
CA PRO A 512 89.99 3.03 -16.97
C PRO A 512 89.24 1.68 -17.02
N SER A 513 89.76 0.66 -17.72
CA SER A 513 89.05 -0.60 -17.97
C SER A 513 88.49 -1.28 -16.71
N PRO A 514 89.22 -1.37 -15.57
CA PRO A 514 88.68 -2.01 -14.36
C PRO A 514 87.42 -1.33 -13.79
N THR A 515 87.34 0.00 -13.88
CA THR A 515 86.16 0.76 -13.46
C THR A 515 85.04 0.63 -14.47
N LEU A 516 85.37 0.69 -15.76
CA LEU A 516 84.41 0.52 -16.85
C LEU A 516 83.79 -0.88 -16.87
N ASP A 517 84.53 -1.93 -16.50
CA ASP A 517 84.01 -3.29 -16.36
C ASP A 517 82.94 -3.40 -15.25
N ARG A 518 83.18 -2.76 -14.09
CA ARG A 518 82.18 -2.68 -13.01
C ARG A 518 80.96 -1.90 -13.43
N ILE A 519 81.15 -0.75 -14.07
CA ILE A 519 80.06 0.07 -14.60
C ILE A 519 79.26 -0.70 -15.65
N ALA A 520 79.92 -1.44 -16.55
CA ALA A 520 79.27 -2.26 -17.57
C ALA A 520 78.40 -3.37 -16.95
N ALA A 521 78.91 -4.04 -15.90
CA ALA A 521 78.16 -5.06 -15.18
C ALA A 521 76.88 -4.51 -14.53
N ILE A 522 76.96 -3.32 -13.90
CA ILE A 522 75.79 -2.66 -13.29
C ILE A 522 74.81 -2.18 -14.39
N MET A 523 75.34 -1.59 -15.46
CA MET A 523 74.51 -1.05 -16.55
C MET A 523 73.77 -2.13 -17.35
N ALA A 524 74.15 -3.40 -17.25
CA ALA A 524 73.43 -4.51 -17.87
C ALA A 524 71.95 -4.57 -17.44
N ASP A 525 71.65 -4.25 -16.18
CA ASP A 525 70.29 -4.23 -15.62
C ASP A 525 69.74 -2.81 -15.39
N CYS A 526 70.57 -1.77 -15.61
CA CYS A 526 70.23 -0.37 -15.30
C CYS A 526 70.11 0.55 -16.54
N ALA A 527 70.39 0.05 -17.75
CA ALA A 527 70.40 0.85 -18.98
C ALA A 527 69.06 1.51 -19.32
N GLU A 528 67.95 1.05 -18.75
CA GLU A 528 66.62 1.63 -18.99
C GLU A 528 66.36 2.92 -18.18
N TYR A 529 67.12 3.20 -17.12
CA TYR A 529 66.91 4.40 -16.30
C TYR A 529 67.54 5.65 -16.91
N ARG A 530 66.96 6.81 -16.60
CA ARG A 530 67.54 8.11 -17.00
C ARG A 530 68.59 8.52 -15.99
N ILE A 531 69.85 8.53 -16.41
CA ILE A 531 70.99 8.81 -15.52
C ILE A 531 71.74 10.04 -16.04
N GLU A 532 72.10 10.95 -15.16
CA GLU A 532 73.01 12.05 -15.44
C GLU A 532 74.42 11.67 -14.98
N LEU A 533 75.41 11.94 -15.83
CA LEU A 533 76.82 11.88 -15.50
C LEU A 533 77.32 13.32 -15.27
N GLY A 534 77.47 13.67 -14.00
CA GLY A 534 77.92 14.96 -13.51
C GLY A 534 79.44 15.00 -13.30
N GLY A 535 80.09 16.03 -13.82
CA GLY A 535 81.48 16.37 -13.48
C GLY A 535 81.56 17.52 -12.48
N HIS A 536 82.51 17.42 -11.56
CA HIS A 536 82.77 18.43 -10.53
C HIS A 536 84.27 18.79 -10.48
N THR A 537 84.57 20.03 -10.09
CA THR A 537 85.92 20.52 -9.82
C THR A 537 86.00 21.07 -8.40
N ASP A 538 87.23 21.29 -7.91
CA ASP A 538 87.45 22.14 -6.75
C ASP A 538 87.26 23.63 -7.10
N ALA A 539 87.36 24.50 -6.10
CA ALA A 539 87.22 25.94 -6.24
C ALA A 539 88.45 26.67 -6.82
N GLN A 540 89.43 25.94 -7.40
CA GLN A 540 90.62 26.54 -7.99
C GLN A 540 90.39 26.82 -9.47
N GLY A 541 90.39 28.09 -9.87
CA GLY A 541 90.20 28.49 -11.27
C GLY A 541 89.14 29.58 -11.42
N SER A 542 88.77 29.89 -12.66
CA SER A 542 87.57 30.68 -12.91
C SER A 542 86.36 29.75 -13.02
N GLU A 543 85.20 30.24 -12.60
CA GLU A 543 83.95 29.47 -12.63
C GLU A 543 83.64 28.93 -14.04
N GLU A 544 83.85 29.74 -15.08
CA GLU A 544 83.60 29.33 -16.47
C GLU A 544 84.55 28.21 -16.91
N LEU A 545 85.84 28.31 -16.56
CA LEU A 545 86.82 27.30 -16.92
C LEU A 545 86.55 25.98 -16.18
N ASN A 546 86.13 26.07 -14.92
CA ASN A 546 85.76 24.92 -14.09
C ASN A 546 84.49 24.24 -14.61
N ALA A 547 83.50 25.00 -15.05
CA ALA A 547 82.29 24.47 -15.68
C ALA A 547 82.60 23.76 -17.03
N GLU A 548 83.46 24.35 -17.86
CA GLU A 548 83.88 23.74 -19.13
C GLU A 548 84.70 22.46 -18.92
N LEU A 549 85.67 22.50 -18.00
CA LEU A 549 86.55 21.37 -17.69
C LEU A 549 85.79 20.19 -17.10
N SER A 550 84.90 20.45 -16.13
CA SER A 550 84.06 19.41 -15.54
C SER A 550 83.16 18.74 -16.57
N ARG A 551 82.52 19.51 -17.47
CA ARG A 551 81.73 18.96 -18.57
C ARG A 551 82.58 18.11 -19.53
N ALA A 552 83.77 18.59 -19.89
CA ALA A 552 84.67 17.88 -20.80
C ALA A 552 85.16 16.55 -20.21
N ARG A 553 85.42 16.51 -18.89
CA ARG A 553 85.79 15.29 -18.16
C ARG A 553 84.64 14.28 -18.09
N ALA A 554 83.44 14.73 -17.75
CA ALA A 554 82.26 13.88 -17.75
C ALA A 554 81.95 13.33 -19.17
N GLN A 555 82.14 14.16 -20.22
CA GLN A 555 82.01 13.70 -21.61
C GLN A 555 83.08 12.66 -21.97
N ALA A 556 84.33 12.83 -21.53
CA ALA A 556 85.38 11.85 -21.79
C ALA A 556 85.06 10.48 -21.16
N VAL A 557 84.50 10.46 -19.94
CA VAL A 557 84.04 9.23 -19.29
C VAL A 557 82.84 8.63 -20.03
N PHE A 558 81.86 9.44 -20.44
CA PHE A 558 80.73 8.98 -21.25
C PHE A 558 81.19 8.30 -22.55
N GLU A 559 82.15 8.91 -23.26
CA GLU A 559 82.72 8.35 -24.48
C GLU A 559 83.51 7.06 -24.23
N ALA A 560 84.26 7.01 -23.12
CA ALA A 560 84.97 5.80 -22.71
C ALA A 560 83.99 4.65 -22.39
N MET A 561 82.91 4.93 -21.65
CA MET A 561 81.84 3.97 -21.36
C MET A 561 81.21 3.44 -22.66
N ARG A 562 80.89 4.33 -23.60
CA ARG A 562 80.33 3.97 -24.90
C ARG A 562 81.27 3.08 -25.71
N ALA A 563 82.55 3.44 -25.78
CA ALA A 563 83.57 2.66 -26.48
C ALA A 563 83.79 1.28 -25.83
N HIS A 564 83.59 1.19 -24.52
CA HIS A 564 83.66 -0.05 -23.73
C HIS A 564 82.38 -0.91 -23.82
N GLY A 565 81.39 -0.50 -24.62
CA GLY A 565 80.16 -1.27 -24.85
C GLY A 565 79.06 -1.08 -23.80
N VAL A 566 79.17 -0.07 -22.95
CA VAL A 566 78.09 0.29 -22.01
C VAL A 566 76.94 0.96 -22.76
N ASP A 567 75.69 0.53 -22.52
CA ASP A 567 74.51 1.23 -23.07
C ASP A 567 74.29 2.56 -22.35
N VAL A 568 74.74 3.64 -22.99
CA VAL A 568 74.62 5.02 -22.51
C VAL A 568 73.43 5.77 -23.14
N SER A 569 72.51 5.08 -23.83
CA SER A 569 71.47 5.75 -24.64
C SER A 569 70.47 6.56 -23.80
N ASN A 570 70.30 6.22 -22.52
CA ASN A 570 69.45 6.95 -21.57
C ASN A 570 70.26 7.83 -20.60
N MET A 571 71.53 8.09 -20.92
CA MET A 571 72.43 8.88 -20.08
C MET A 571 72.65 10.29 -20.66
N THR A 572 72.72 11.29 -19.79
CA THR A 572 73.05 12.67 -20.17
C THR A 572 74.29 13.14 -19.42
N VAL A 573 75.02 14.11 -19.98
CA VAL A 573 76.28 14.61 -19.42
C VAL A 573 76.12 16.05 -18.98
N ARG A 574 76.61 16.38 -17.78
CA ARG A 574 76.57 17.75 -17.24
C ARG A 574 77.86 18.11 -16.51
N GLY A 575 78.31 19.35 -16.67
CA GLY A 575 79.41 19.92 -15.88
C GLY A 575 78.86 20.91 -14.86
N TYR A 576 79.21 20.72 -13.58
CA TYR A 576 78.81 21.59 -12.49
C TYR A 576 79.92 22.54 -12.03
N GLY A 577 81.16 22.34 -12.50
CA GLY A 577 82.32 23.06 -11.99
C GLY A 577 82.42 22.96 -10.47
N GLU A 578 82.66 24.09 -9.81
CA GLU A 578 82.79 24.21 -8.35
C GLU A 578 81.45 24.47 -7.63
N SER A 579 80.34 24.59 -8.34
CA SER A 579 79.04 25.05 -7.80
C SER A 579 78.37 24.08 -6.80
N ARG A 580 78.86 22.84 -6.70
CA ARG A 580 78.31 21.77 -5.84
C ARG A 580 79.43 21.03 -5.06
N PRO A 581 80.08 21.69 -4.08
CA PRO A 581 81.11 21.05 -3.26
C PRO A 581 80.50 20.04 -2.29
N VAL A 582 81.18 18.92 -2.06
CA VAL A 582 80.82 17.89 -1.06
C VAL A 582 81.74 17.91 0.16
N ALA A 583 82.88 18.58 0.04
CA ALA A 583 83.84 18.79 1.11
C ALA A 583 84.43 20.21 1.07
N ASP A 584 85.12 20.58 2.14
CA ASP A 584 85.74 21.90 2.29
C ASP A 584 86.91 22.11 1.32
N ASN A 585 86.83 23.16 0.49
CA ASN A 585 87.86 23.50 -0.50
C ASN A 585 89.16 24.05 0.13
N ASP A 586 89.16 24.39 1.42
CA ASP A 586 90.34 24.90 2.11
C ASP A 586 91.38 23.78 2.38
N THR A 587 90.94 22.52 2.42
CA THR A 587 91.82 21.36 2.65
C THR A 587 92.14 20.63 1.34
N GLU A 588 93.35 20.07 1.22
CA GLU A 588 93.71 19.26 0.03
C GLU A 588 92.82 18.02 -0.10
N ALA A 589 92.52 17.38 1.03
CA ALA A 589 91.61 16.23 1.06
C ALA A 589 90.20 16.59 0.58
N GLY A 590 89.68 17.77 0.95
CA GLY A 590 88.37 18.23 0.49
C GLY A 590 88.36 18.70 -0.96
N ARG A 591 89.44 19.30 -1.46
CA ARG A 591 89.60 19.58 -2.90
C ARG A 591 89.60 18.32 -3.74
N GLU A 592 90.33 17.29 -3.33
CA GLU A 592 90.32 16.00 -4.04
C GLU A 592 88.92 15.38 -4.05
N ALA A 593 88.21 15.37 -2.92
CA ALA A 593 86.83 14.89 -2.87
C ALA A 593 85.85 15.70 -3.76
N ASN A 594 86.14 16.98 -4.02
CA ASN A 594 85.35 17.81 -4.92
C ASN A 594 85.66 17.56 -6.40
N ARG A 595 86.86 17.05 -6.75
CA ARG A 595 87.28 16.71 -8.12
C ARG A 595 86.75 15.33 -8.55
N ARG A 596 85.42 15.16 -8.59
CA ARG A 596 84.79 13.85 -8.84
C ARG A 596 83.91 13.80 -10.09
N ILE A 597 83.61 12.58 -10.51
CA ILE A 597 82.54 12.24 -11.45
C ILE A 597 81.45 11.49 -10.66
N GLU A 598 80.20 11.90 -10.84
CA GLU A 598 79.06 11.40 -10.09
C GLU A 598 77.90 11.06 -11.03
N PHE A 599 77.24 9.94 -10.76
CA PHE A 599 76.00 9.55 -11.40
C PHE A 599 74.82 10.06 -10.57
N THR A 600 73.80 10.60 -11.22
CA THR A 600 72.57 11.05 -10.56
C THR A 600 71.36 10.51 -11.30
N LEU A 601 70.38 9.99 -10.57
CA LEU A 601 69.13 9.53 -11.15
C LEU A 601 68.29 10.74 -11.56
N LEU A 602 67.92 10.83 -12.83
CA LEU A 602 67.06 11.91 -13.34
C LEU A 602 65.58 11.58 -13.24
N ALA A 603 65.24 10.29 -13.24
CA ALA A 603 63.88 9.82 -13.03
C ALA A 603 63.88 8.37 -12.56
N ASP A 604 63.04 8.09 -11.56
CA ASP A 604 62.82 6.74 -11.03
C ASP A 604 62.11 5.83 -12.06
N GLU A 605 61.44 6.43 -13.04
CA GLU A 605 60.75 5.71 -14.11
C GLU A 605 61.68 5.46 -15.32
N PRO A 606 61.83 4.20 -15.76
CA PRO A 606 62.67 3.85 -16.91
C PRO A 606 62.09 4.39 -18.22
N VAL A 607 62.97 4.63 -19.20
CA VAL A 607 62.61 5.05 -20.55
C VAL A 607 62.00 3.87 -21.31
N VAL A 608 60.69 3.96 -21.55
CA VAL A 608 59.98 3.03 -22.43
C VAL A 608 60.34 3.35 -23.89
N ARG A 609 61.33 2.64 -24.44
CA ARG A 609 61.82 2.87 -25.82
C ARG A 609 60.80 2.44 -26.89
N GLU A 610 59.93 1.48 -26.57
CA GLU A 610 58.89 0.98 -27.46
C GLU A 610 57.60 0.75 -26.66
N PRO A 611 56.41 1.13 -27.16
CA PRO A 611 55.16 0.85 -26.48
C PRO A 611 55.10 -0.64 -26.16
N PRO A 612 54.88 -1.03 -24.90
CA PRO A 612 54.85 -2.44 -24.55
C PRO A 612 53.77 -3.14 -25.39
N ALA A 613 54.11 -4.32 -25.94
CA ALA A 613 53.18 -5.09 -26.74
C ALA A 613 51.85 -5.26 -25.98
N PRO A 614 50.69 -5.11 -26.67
CA PRO A 614 49.39 -5.23 -26.01
C PRO A 614 49.27 -6.61 -25.37
N ALA A 615 48.65 -6.65 -24.19
CA ALA A 615 48.38 -7.91 -23.52
C ALA A 615 47.56 -8.83 -24.45
N ARG A 616 47.98 -10.09 -24.59
CA ARG A 616 47.22 -11.07 -25.36
C ARG A 616 45.93 -11.37 -24.60
N THR A 617 44.78 -11.11 -25.23
CA THR A 617 43.50 -11.46 -24.65
C THR A 617 43.28 -12.97 -24.73
N VAL A 618 43.04 -13.59 -23.58
CA VAL A 618 42.65 -15.00 -23.45
C VAL A 618 41.21 -15.01 -22.97
N ALA A 619 40.29 -15.38 -23.86
CA ALA A 619 38.90 -15.65 -23.52
C ALA A 619 38.72 -17.14 -23.27
N GLY A 620 37.96 -17.50 -22.23
CA GLY A 620 37.72 -18.88 -21.86
C GLY A 620 36.40 -19.08 -21.14
N VAL A 621 35.99 -20.34 -21.06
CA VAL A 621 34.97 -20.82 -20.13
C VAL A 621 35.72 -21.63 -19.08
N THR A 622 35.36 -21.49 -17.81
CA THR A 622 35.96 -22.31 -16.75
C THR A 622 35.67 -23.79 -17.02
N ASP A 623 36.72 -24.60 -17.05
CA ASP A 623 36.68 -26.07 -17.17
C ASP A 623 36.72 -26.71 -15.76
N ALA A 624 36.55 -28.04 -15.66
CA ALA A 624 36.72 -28.75 -14.39
C ALA A 624 38.12 -28.47 -13.77
N PRO A 625 38.23 -28.25 -12.44
CA PRO A 625 39.48 -27.83 -11.78
C PRO A 625 40.69 -28.73 -12.07
N GLU A 626 40.47 -30.03 -12.24
CA GLU A 626 41.50 -31.02 -12.53
C GLU A 626 42.19 -30.79 -13.89
N VAL A 627 41.41 -30.36 -14.90
CA VAL A 627 41.89 -30.08 -16.26
C VAL A 627 42.72 -28.79 -16.27
N VAL A 628 42.32 -27.80 -15.49
CA VAL A 628 43.02 -26.50 -15.43
C VAL A 628 44.33 -26.61 -14.66
N ARG A 629 44.36 -27.36 -13.55
CA ARG A 629 45.58 -27.62 -12.77
C ARG A 629 46.65 -28.33 -13.61
N ALA A 630 46.26 -29.36 -14.36
CA ALA A 630 47.17 -30.08 -15.26
C ALA A 630 47.79 -29.16 -16.35
N ARG A 631 47.00 -28.22 -16.90
CA ARG A 631 47.50 -27.22 -17.87
C ARG A 631 48.46 -26.23 -17.22
N ALA A 632 48.16 -25.75 -16.01
CA ALA A 632 49.03 -24.82 -15.26
C ALA A 632 50.37 -25.46 -14.88
N GLU A 633 50.37 -26.73 -14.45
CA GLU A 633 51.59 -27.50 -14.17
C GLU A 633 52.44 -27.69 -15.44
N GLN A 634 51.81 -27.99 -16.59
CA GLN A 634 52.52 -28.08 -17.88
C GLN A 634 53.10 -26.74 -18.32
N ALA A 635 52.37 -25.63 -18.15
CA ALA A 635 52.85 -24.29 -18.50
C ALA A 635 54.02 -23.86 -17.59
N ALA A 636 53.95 -24.16 -16.29
CA ALA A 636 55.04 -23.92 -15.35
C ALA A 636 56.30 -24.73 -15.71
N LEU A 637 56.14 -25.99 -16.12
CA LEU A 637 57.24 -26.84 -16.58
C LEU A 637 57.85 -26.33 -17.90
N ALA A 638 57.03 -25.84 -18.83
CA ALA A 638 57.50 -25.24 -20.08
C ALA A 638 58.25 -23.91 -19.84
N ALA A 639 57.73 -23.07 -18.94
CA ALA A 639 58.39 -21.83 -18.53
C ALA A 639 59.75 -22.09 -17.85
N ALA A 640 59.83 -23.13 -17.01
CA ALA A 640 61.06 -23.51 -16.32
C ALA A 640 62.16 -24.08 -17.26
N THR A 641 61.80 -24.54 -18.46
CA THR A 641 62.73 -25.16 -19.42
C THR A 641 63.10 -24.26 -20.61
N GLY A 642 62.54 -23.05 -20.69
CA GLY A 642 62.81 -22.09 -21.77
C GLY A 642 62.27 -22.53 -23.15
N ALA A 643 61.48 -23.59 -23.22
CA ALA A 643 60.91 -24.08 -24.46
C ALA A 643 59.60 -23.36 -24.78
N LEU A 644 59.61 -22.50 -25.81
CA LEU A 644 58.38 -21.98 -26.42
C LEU A 644 57.51 -23.16 -26.89
N ALA A 645 56.41 -23.45 -26.19
CA ALA A 645 55.43 -24.42 -26.63
C ALA A 645 54.80 -23.97 -27.98
N PRO A 646 54.54 -24.89 -28.92
CA PRO A 646 53.92 -24.53 -30.19
C PRO A 646 52.51 -23.97 -29.94
N ALA A 647 52.15 -22.92 -30.68
CA ALA A 647 50.88 -22.22 -30.55
C ALA A 647 49.69 -23.18 -30.60
N LEU A 648 48.87 -23.16 -29.54
CA LEU A 648 47.54 -23.76 -29.50
C LEU A 648 46.73 -23.25 -30.69
N ARG A 649 46.50 -24.12 -31.69
CA ARG A 649 45.38 -23.95 -32.61
C ARG A 649 44.10 -24.17 -31.80
N PRO A 650 43.05 -23.36 -31.98
CA PRO A 650 41.76 -23.68 -31.40
C PRO A 650 41.26 -24.98 -32.03
N ASP A 651 40.97 -25.98 -31.21
CA ASP A 651 40.19 -27.12 -31.67
C ASP A 651 38.82 -26.59 -32.13
N PRO A 652 38.30 -27.03 -33.28
CA PRO A 652 36.96 -26.66 -33.70
C PRO A 652 35.96 -27.26 -32.69
N ALA A 653 34.98 -26.44 -32.30
CA ALA A 653 33.87 -26.86 -31.45
C ALA A 653 33.23 -28.18 -31.95
N PRO A 654 32.76 -29.06 -31.05
CA PRO A 654 32.10 -30.29 -31.47
C PRO A 654 30.86 -29.96 -32.31
N ALA A 655 30.81 -30.52 -33.52
CA ALA A 655 29.70 -30.35 -34.44
C ALA A 655 28.39 -30.87 -33.83
N LEU A 656 27.36 -30.02 -33.81
CA LEU A 656 25.97 -30.45 -33.63
C LEU A 656 25.57 -31.39 -34.79
N PRO A 657 24.80 -32.46 -34.53
CA PRO A 657 24.29 -33.32 -35.61
C PRO A 657 23.28 -32.57 -36.50
N PRO A 658 23.25 -32.84 -37.82
CA PRO A 658 22.46 -32.06 -38.76
C PRO A 658 21.03 -32.61 -38.89
N ALA A 659 20.05 -31.85 -38.41
CA ALA A 659 18.66 -31.79 -38.88
C ALA A 659 18.06 -30.60 -38.12
N ILE A 660 17.60 -29.48 -38.68
CA ILE A 660 16.87 -29.24 -39.91
C ILE A 660 17.28 -27.82 -40.34
N ALA A 661 17.92 -27.67 -41.49
CA ALA A 661 18.13 -26.37 -42.12
C ALA A 661 17.30 -26.34 -43.42
N ALA A 662 16.18 -25.64 -43.38
CA ALA A 662 15.49 -25.20 -44.59
C ALA A 662 14.85 -23.82 -44.34
N ALA A 663 15.39 -22.82 -45.07
CA ALA A 663 14.89 -21.46 -45.30
C ALA A 663 14.81 -20.56 -44.04
N SER A 664 15.36 -19.36 -44.00
CA SER A 664 15.29 -18.23 -44.96
C SER A 664 16.40 -17.21 -44.55
N GLU A 665 16.95 -16.29 -45.33
CA GLU A 665 16.62 -15.54 -46.55
C GLU A 665 17.96 -15.22 -47.29
N PRO A 666 17.97 -14.67 -48.53
CA PRO A 666 17.88 -13.21 -48.63
C PRO A 666 17.16 -12.74 -49.92
N ALA A 667 16.38 -11.66 -49.86
CA ALA A 667 16.26 -10.73 -51.00
C ALA A 667 15.45 -9.48 -50.62
N LEU A 668 16.17 -8.42 -50.31
CA LEU A 668 15.68 -7.06 -50.54
C LEU A 668 15.97 -6.68 -52.00
N ALA A 669 14.93 -6.12 -52.63
CA ALA A 669 14.91 -5.41 -53.91
C ALA A 669 14.92 -6.23 -55.21
N ALA A 670 13.75 -6.31 -55.88
CA ALA A 670 13.49 -5.52 -57.09
C ALA A 670 12.07 -5.78 -57.68
N VAL A 671 11.56 -4.76 -58.37
CA VAL A 671 10.48 -4.78 -59.40
C VAL A 671 9.04 -4.91 -58.86
N GLN A 672 8.35 -3.79 -58.63
CA GLN A 672 7.38 -3.19 -59.57
C GLN A 672 6.31 -4.15 -60.11
N GLY A 673 5.04 -3.81 -59.85
CA GLY A 673 3.97 -4.04 -60.83
C GLY A 673 2.79 -4.90 -60.36
N ALA A 674 1.72 -4.21 -60.02
CA ALA A 674 0.39 -4.40 -60.62
C ALA A 674 -0.54 -5.54 -60.14
N ILE A 675 -1.77 -5.11 -59.79
CA ILE A 675 -3.08 -5.73 -60.14
C ILE A 675 -3.49 -6.93 -59.25
N SER A 676 -4.34 -6.72 -58.24
CA SER A 676 -5.82 -6.78 -58.24
C SER A 676 -6.43 -8.16 -57.97
N LEU A 677 -7.34 -8.18 -56.99
CA LEU A 677 -8.55 -8.99 -56.82
C LEU A 677 -8.53 -10.48 -57.22
N GLN A 678 -8.87 -11.34 -56.26
CA GLN A 678 -10.18 -12.04 -56.17
C GLN A 678 -10.14 -13.06 -54.99
N VAL A 679 -11.05 -12.96 -54.00
CA VAL A 679 -12.25 -13.87 -53.82
C VAL A 679 -11.84 -15.19 -53.14
N ILE A 680 -12.42 -15.74 -52.07
CA ILE A 680 -13.63 -15.53 -51.25
C ILE A 680 -13.45 -16.42 -50.00
N ASP A 681 -14.14 -16.07 -48.90
CA ASP A 681 -14.65 -16.88 -47.78
C ASP A 681 -14.03 -18.25 -47.43
N ALA A 682 -13.73 -18.45 -46.14
CA ALA A 682 -14.73 -19.04 -45.24
C ALA A 682 -14.27 -19.12 -43.77
N LEU A 683 -14.99 -18.39 -42.92
CA LEU A 683 -15.67 -18.88 -41.71
C LEU A 683 -14.83 -19.28 -40.47
N THR A 684 -14.91 -18.37 -39.50
CA THR A 684 -15.39 -18.55 -38.11
C THR A 684 -14.57 -19.31 -37.06
N VAL A 685 -14.40 -18.59 -35.94
CA VAL A 685 -13.85 -18.90 -34.61
C VAL A 685 -14.84 -19.79 -33.76
N PRO A 686 -14.66 -20.01 -32.44
CA PRO A 686 -14.15 -21.20 -31.71
C PRO A 686 -15.20 -21.90 -30.79
N ALA A 687 -14.82 -22.99 -30.07
CA ALA A 687 -15.32 -23.39 -28.74
C ALA A 687 -14.57 -24.65 -28.25
N ILE A 688 -13.82 -24.61 -27.13
CA ILE A 688 -14.20 -25.03 -25.75
C ILE A 688 -14.41 -26.55 -25.57
N GLU A 689 -13.52 -27.13 -24.74
CA GLU A 689 -13.62 -28.33 -23.87
C GLU A 689 -14.29 -29.61 -24.39
N ALA A 690 -13.49 -30.68 -24.52
CA ALA A 690 -13.93 -32.03 -24.14
C ALA A 690 -12.74 -32.99 -23.94
N ALA A 691 -12.88 -33.81 -22.90
CA ALA A 691 -12.33 -35.15 -22.76
C ALA A 691 -10.91 -35.33 -22.18
N PHE A 692 -10.83 -35.24 -20.85
CA PHE A 692 -10.06 -36.18 -20.04
C PHE A 692 -10.38 -37.64 -20.44
N PRO A 693 -9.44 -38.58 -20.26
CA PRO A 693 -9.63 -39.46 -19.11
C PRO A 693 -8.35 -39.80 -18.34
N ASP A 694 -8.56 -40.01 -17.05
CA ASP A 694 -7.70 -40.67 -16.07
C ASP A 694 -7.06 -41.97 -16.58
N ASN A 695 -5.88 -42.27 -16.04
CA ASN A 695 -5.57 -43.61 -15.53
C ASN A 695 -4.59 -43.49 -14.35
N GLY A 696 -5.02 -44.03 -13.21
CA GLY A 696 -4.32 -43.97 -11.94
C GLY A 696 -3.34 -45.10 -11.66
N GLU A 697 -2.65 -44.88 -10.53
CA GLU A 697 -2.19 -45.80 -9.49
C GLU A 697 -1.27 -46.98 -9.82
N ALA A 698 -0.08 -46.99 -9.20
CA ALA A 698 0.34 -48.04 -8.25
C ALA A 698 1.68 -47.72 -7.54
N HIS A 699 1.59 -47.63 -6.20
CA HIS A 699 2.47 -48.17 -5.14
C HIS A 699 3.96 -47.81 -4.99
N GLY A 700 4.33 -47.46 -3.74
CA GLY A 700 5.68 -47.64 -3.18
C GLY A 700 5.96 -46.85 -1.89
N GLU A 701 5.67 -47.46 -0.74
CA GLU A 701 5.89 -47.02 0.65
C GLU A 701 7.36 -46.79 1.10
N GLY A 702 7.51 -46.04 2.21
CA GLY A 702 8.64 -46.11 3.16
C GLY A 702 9.05 -44.72 3.71
N ALA A 703 8.38 -44.14 4.71
CA ALA A 703 8.48 -44.36 6.16
C ALA A 703 9.74 -43.78 6.85
N ALA A 704 9.47 -42.75 7.69
CA ALA A 704 10.08 -42.37 8.96
C ALA A 704 11.59 -42.04 9.05
N GLU A 705 11.90 -40.76 9.32
CA GLU A 705 12.28 -40.26 10.66
C GLU A 705 11.98 -38.77 10.80
#